data_AF-A0A1P8WEN5-F1
#
_entry.id   AF-A0A1P8WEN5-F1
#
_cell.length_a   1.000
_cell.length_b   1.000
_cell.length_c   1.000
_cell.angle_alpha   90.00
_cell.angle_beta   90.00
_cell.angle_gamma   90.00
#
_symmetry.space_group_name_H-M   'P 1'
#
loop_
_entity.id
_entity.type
_entity.pdbx_description
1 polymer ?
#
loop_
_entity_poly.entity_id
_entity_poly.type
_entity_poly.pdbx_seq_one_letter_code
_entity_poly.pdbx_strand_id
1 'polypeptide(L)'
;MSIWNRLFRTNALQHGRAKHRRRRHSRSSNGLVAAEIGMLEPRLLLAATVISELPDVSMLSPFRDQYVPLGEHFDDTAITGHTVEVATALGNFVIETFDTITPTTAQNFIDLTAAGNYDDMFFHRSVPGFVLQGGGFAYPEAASQLASVVNNGTIINEFDNWFDPNLGGLEAGTPLNVRGTVAMARVGGQEHSATSQWFVNVDDNASDLDGVDGGFTVFGRVLYDGMTAVDAIVDADIVNAGGVFATLPVIDYTSGQILRDNLVFAETSIVPELNFEVTANTGAEIVNATIVDGQLRLAGTPGVSGTATITVTATDLNGTSVSSTIDVVVPLSSAVVQPGPGGNVTQPTIEWLVDSNATTYELWVNQVDGTNRIIHQTGLTGNSFTPSEDLPIGTYHAWVRPVNDDGAGVWSDLHSFRVGLSEVTITSPDGGFVNTPRPVIEWTAAATATEYDLWVNHVGVQNQVIRETSLSGTTFTPSSDLEDGVYRVWVKAKNSAEESNWSLGVTFEVSTAVVPQFTGPNQPATTARPTLTWAGGDDDTYELWVNQIGGTVRVIHDEGVTGNSYFPTTDLANGNYRAWVRHRPAASDGGPWSAAFEFTVATAPSTIQITDVTGTDSLRPTLSWPAANLGVRYELWVNDIDNGVARVIWLTDLTELEFTATEDLTTGSYRAWIRAFSAGNIAGEWSAAYEFTLA
;
A
#
# COMPACT_ATOMS: atom_id res chain seq x y z
N MET A 1 -51.99 46.80 41.96
CA MET A 1 -52.59 48.15 42.06
C MET A 1 -52.49 48.78 40.69
N SER A 2 -53.47 48.56 39.81
CA SER A 2 -54.69 49.38 39.60
C SER A 2 -54.34 50.77 39.02
N ILE A 3 -54.76 51.04 37.77
CA ILE A 3 -55.81 52.03 37.39
C ILE A 3 -55.18 53.42 37.22
N TRP A 4 -55.37 54.28 36.21
CA TRP A 4 -56.23 54.47 35.02
C TRP A 4 -55.52 55.62 34.22
N ASN A 5 -55.48 55.67 32.88
CA ASN A 5 -56.53 56.00 31.90
C ASN A 5 -56.95 57.48 31.82
N ARG A 6 -57.04 57.96 30.55
CA ARG A 6 -57.83 59.08 29.99
C ARG A 6 -57.32 60.51 30.18
N LEU A 7 -56.97 61.21 29.09
CA LEU A 7 -57.79 61.74 27.98
C LEU A 7 -58.44 63.10 28.28
N PHE A 8 -58.19 63.99 27.31
CA PHE A 8 -59.10 64.96 26.70
C PHE A 8 -59.07 66.44 27.11
N ARG A 9 -59.04 67.27 26.04
CA ARG A 9 -59.72 68.56 25.83
C ARG A 9 -59.07 69.76 26.54
N THR A 10 -59.02 70.98 25.98
CA THR A 10 -59.63 71.58 24.78
C THR A 10 -59.09 73.01 24.64
N ASN A 11 -59.15 73.53 23.40
CA ASN A 11 -59.47 74.93 23.03
C ASN A 11 -58.51 76.05 23.50
N ALA A 12 -58.34 77.16 22.79
CA ALA A 12 -58.70 77.58 21.45
C ALA A 12 -57.99 78.92 21.23
N LEU A 13 -57.64 79.20 19.97
CA LEU A 13 -57.72 80.50 19.29
C LEU A 13 -57.14 81.73 20.00
N GLN A 14 -56.13 82.34 19.38
CA GLN A 14 -56.34 83.70 18.85
C GLN A 14 -55.38 84.07 17.72
N HIS A 15 -55.96 84.82 16.78
CA HIS A 15 -55.44 85.29 15.52
C HIS A 15 -54.26 86.26 15.62
N GLY A 16 -53.38 86.20 14.62
CA GLY A 16 -52.45 87.27 14.28
C GLY A 16 -51.79 87.04 12.93
N ARG A 17 -52.47 87.42 11.83
CA ARG A 17 -51.86 87.50 10.50
C ARG A 17 -50.94 88.73 10.44
N ALA A 18 -49.66 88.52 10.18
CA ALA A 18 -48.78 89.54 9.63
C ALA A 18 -47.89 88.91 8.55
N LYS A 19 -48.13 89.35 7.30
CA LYS A 19 -47.31 89.03 6.12
C LYS A 19 -46.00 89.83 6.17
N HIS A 20 -45.01 89.19 5.56
CA HIS A 20 -43.74 89.69 5.02
C HIS A 20 -42.46 89.69 5.86
N ARG A 21 -41.52 88.92 5.29
CA ARG A 21 -40.05 89.02 5.32
C ARG A 21 -39.35 88.36 6.52
N ARG A 22 -39.14 87.05 6.40
CA ARG A 22 -38.00 86.36 7.01
C ARG A 22 -37.07 85.84 5.91
N ARG A 23 -35.87 86.43 5.85
CA ARG A 23 -34.66 85.71 5.44
C ARG A 23 -34.51 84.55 6.42
N ARG A 24 -34.66 83.32 5.94
CA ARG A 24 -34.15 82.13 6.61
C ARG A 24 -32.95 81.67 5.81
N HIS A 25 -31.78 81.71 6.42
CA HIS A 25 -30.75 80.72 6.13
C HIS A 25 -31.36 79.36 6.48
N SER A 26 -31.79 78.63 5.45
CA SER A 26 -31.98 77.20 5.49
C SER A 26 -30.86 76.63 4.66
N ARG A 27 -30.00 75.84 5.31
CA ARG A 27 -29.07 74.93 4.62
C ARG A 27 -29.84 74.16 3.55
N SER A 28 -29.27 74.05 2.36
CA SER A 28 -29.79 73.21 1.30
C SER A 28 -29.93 71.79 1.83
N SER A 29 -31.16 71.31 1.88
CA SER A 29 -31.41 69.88 1.76
C SER A 29 -31.05 69.52 0.32
N ASN A 30 -29.79 69.15 0.08
CA ASN A 30 -29.50 68.30 -1.07
C ASN A 30 -30.15 66.96 -0.75
N GLY A 31 -31.37 66.83 -1.28
CA GLY A 31 -32.06 65.57 -1.35
C GLY A 31 -31.20 64.58 -2.12
N LEU A 32 -31.21 63.37 -1.58
CA LEU A 32 -30.83 62.12 -2.22
C LEU A 32 -31.39 62.07 -3.66
N VAL A 33 -30.58 62.48 -4.64
CA VAL A 33 -30.69 62.11 -6.05
C VAL A 33 -29.26 62.08 -6.58
N ALA A 34 -28.67 60.90 -6.54
CA ALA A 34 -27.42 60.54 -7.22
C ALA A 34 -27.40 59.00 -7.32
N ALA A 35 -28.39 58.46 -8.01
CA ALA A 35 -28.38 57.11 -8.54
C ALA A 35 -28.80 57.26 -10.02
N GLU A 36 -27.97 57.96 -10.79
CA GLU A 36 -28.21 58.22 -12.20
C GLU A 36 -26.92 57.91 -12.97
N ILE A 37 -27.06 56.97 -13.91
CA ILE A 37 -26.23 56.78 -15.12
C ILE A 37 -24.79 56.29 -14.87
N GLY A 38 -24.64 55.03 -14.45
CA GLY A 38 -23.33 54.36 -14.34
C GLY A 38 -23.18 53.07 -15.14
N MET A 39 -24.20 52.63 -15.89
CA MET A 39 -24.19 51.34 -16.61
C MET A 39 -23.51 51.40 -17.98
N LEU A 40 -23.41 52.59 -18.59
CA LEU A 40 -22.91 52.78 -19.96
C LEU A 40 -21.58 53.55 -20.06
N GLU A 41 -21.03 54.05 -18.96
CA GLU A 41 -19.67 54.62 -18.96
C GLU A 41 -18.63 53.59 -18.48
N PRO A 42 -17.41 53.57 -19.04
CA PRO A 42 -16.33 52.71 -18.57
C PRO A 42 -15.89 53.17 -17.17
N ARG A 43 -16.37 52.46 -16.13
CA ARG A 43 -15.93 52.67 -14.76
C ARG A 43 -14.49 52.19 -14.60
N LEU A 44 -13.54 53.13 -14.71
CA LEU A 44 -12.09 52.94 -14.52
C LEU A 44 -11.64 52.52 -13.09
N LEU A 45 -12.50 51.92 -12.25
CA LEU A 45 -12.17 51.74 -10.82
C LEU A 45 -12.79 50.53 -10.11
N LEU A 46 -13.30 49.54 -10.84
CA LEU A 46 -13.71 48.26 -10.26
C LEU A 46 -12.83 47.16 -10.86
N ALA A 47 -12.24 46.37 -9.98
CA ALA A 47 -11.28 45.31 -10.27
C ALA A 47 -11.60 44.11 -9.38
N ALA A 48 -10.98 42.97 -9.67
CA ALA A 48 -11.07 41.76 -8.84
C ALA A 48 -11.00 42.10 -7.34
N THR A 49 -12.02 41.70 -6.58
CA THR A 49 -12.18 42.07 -5.16
C THR A 49 -12.43 40.83 -4.31
N VAL A 50 -11.90 40.83 -3.08
CA VAL A 50 -12.27 39.84 -2.04
C VAL A 50 -13.58 40.30 -1.41
N ILE A 51 -14.68 39.63 -1.73
CA ILE A 51 -16.01 39.91 -1.18
C ILE A 51 -16.26 39.21 0.16
N SER A 52 -15.50 38.14 0.44
CA SER A 52 -15.52 37.40 1.70
C SER A 52 -14.17 36.71 1.92
N GLU A 53 -13.66 36.72 3.15
CA GLU A 53 -12.44 35.98 3.47
C GLU A 53 -12.63 34.46 3.25
N LEU A 54 -11.56 33.77 2.86
CA LEU A 54 -11.62 32.32 2.71
C LEU A 54 -11.71 31.68 4.11
N PRO A 55 -12.60 30.69 4.32
CA PRO A 55 -12.78 30.08 5.63
C PRO A 55 -11.67 29.08 5.92
N ASP A 56 -11.09 29.12 7.11
CA ASP A 56 -10.14 28.10 7.55
C ASP A 56 -10.74 26.69 7.52
N VAL A 57 -9.93 25.69 7.17
CA VAL A 57 -10.35 24.31 6.97
C VAL A 57 -9.65 23.37 7.95
N SER A 58 -10.43 22.50 8.61
CA SER A 58 -9.89 21.36 9.36
C SER A 58 -10.15 20.06 8.62
N MET A 59 -9.08 19.42 8.13
CA MET A 59 -9.16 18.18 7.36
C MET A 59 -9.08 16.95 8.28
N LEU A 60 -10.22 16.58 8.87
CA LEU A 60 -10.32 15.41 9.77
C LEU A 60 -9.99 14.07 9.08
N SER A 61 -9.98 14.02 7.74
CA SER A 61 -9.56 12.86 6.97
C SER A 61 -8.74 13.31 5.76
N PRO A 62 -7.43 13.00 5.69
CA PRO A 62 -6.59 13.37 4.54
C PRO A 62 -6.95 12.60 3.27
N PHE A 63 -7.79 11.55 3.38
CA PHE A 63 -8.18 10.70 2.24
C PHE A 63 -9.33 11.25 1.40
N ARG A 64 -9.94 12.36 1.81
CA ARG A 64 -11.03 13.01 1.08
C ARG A 64 -10.66 14.45 0.79
N ASP A 65 -10.63 14.78 -0.50
CA ASP A 65 -10.44 16.14 -0.96
C ASP A 65 -11.57 17.05 -0.43
N GLN A 66 -11.21 18.27 -0.05
CA GLN A 66 -12.15 19.34 0.25
C GLN A 66 -12.11 20.39 -0.85
N TYR A 67 -13.25 21.04 -1.09
CA TYR A 67 -13.41 22.03 -2.15
C TYR A 67 -13.95 23.32 -1.53
N VAL A 68 -13.28 24.44 -1.79
CA VAL A 68 -13.72 25.78 -1.40
C VAL A 68 -14.16 26.53 -2.67
N PRO A 69 -15.45 26.91 -2.80
CA PRO A 69 -15.95 27.59 -3.99
C PRO A 69 -15.46 29.04 -4.03
N LEU A 70 -14.54 29.36 -4.95
CA LEU A 70 -13.87 30.67 -4.94
C LEU A 70 -14.78 31.83 -5.37
N GLY A 71 -15.80 31.56 -6.21
CA GLY A 71 -16.79 32.57 -6.60
C GLY A 71 -17.68 33.10 -5.47
N GLU A 72 -17.65 32.49 -4.27
CA GLU A 72 -18.32 33.05 -3.08
C GLU A 72 -17.42 34.03 -2.30
N HIS A 73 -16.14 34.12 -2.67
CA HIS A 73 -15.10 34.86 -1.94
C HIS A 73 -14.43 35.93 -2.79
N PHE A 74 -14.43 35.76 -4.11
CA PHE A 74 -13.88 36.70 -5.07
C PHE A 74 -14.95 37.05 -6.11
N ASP A 75 -14.98 38.31 -6.51
CA ASP A 75 -15.93 38.83 -7.49
C ASP A 75 -15.28 39.99 -8.27
N ASP A 76 -15.59 40.11 -9.56
CA ASP A 76 -15.40 41.37 -10.27
C ASP A 76 -16.74 42.10 -10.34
N THR A 77 -17.02 42.86 -9.29
CA THR A 77 -18.27 43.64 -9.15
C THR A 77 -18.56 44.63 -10.31
N ALA A 78 -17.63 44.83 -11.25
CA ALA A 78 -17.85 45.58 -12.47
C ALA A 78 -18.66 44.82 -13.51
N ILE A 79 -18.59 43.49 -13.47
CA ILE A 79 -19.16 42.55 -14.43
C ILE A 79 -20.38 41.89 -13.78
N THR A 80 -21.48 41.83 -14.53
CA THR A 80 -22.78 41.36 -14.01
C THR A 80 -23.44 40.32 -14.90
N GLY A 81 -22.85 40.03 -16.06
CA GLY A 81 -23.30 38.98 -16.96
C GLY A 81 -22.12 38.18 -17.49
N HIS A 82 -22.38 37.34 -18.50
CA HIS A 82 -21.35 36.50 -19.08
C HIS A 82 -20.32 37.32 -19.87
N THR A 83 -19.09 36.83 -19.87
CA THR A 83 -17.99 37.39 -20.66
C THR A 83 -17.63 36.49 -21.83
N VAL A 84 -17.62 37.07 -23.04
CA VAL A 84 -17.26 36.37 -24.28
C VAL A 84 -16.05 37.06 -24.90
N GLU A 85 -14.93 36.37 -24.97
CA GLU A 85 -13.76 36.80 -25.71
C GLU A 85 -14.00 36.62 -27.21
N VAL A 86 -13.61 37.63 -27.99
CA VAL A 86 -13.56 37.61 -29.45
C VAL A 86 -12.11 37.79 -29.87
N ALA A 87 -11.49 36.68 -30.30
CA ALA A 87 -10.09 36.65 -30.71
C ALA A 87 -9.94 36.89 -32.21
N THR A 88 -9.06 37.82 -32.60
CA THR A 88 -8.83 38.18 -34.01
C THR A 88 -7.34 38.38 -34.30
N ALA A 89 -6.96 38.34 -35.58
CA ALA A 89 -5.58 38.64 -35.99
C ALA A 89 -5.12 40.08 -35.69
N LEU A 90 -6.06 41.00 -35.43
CA LEU A 90 -5.81 42.42 -35.14
C LEU A 90 -5.91 42.76 -33.64
N GLY A 91 -6.08 41.75 -32.79
CA GLY A 91 -6.23 41.89 -31.35
C GLY A 91 -7.51 41.24 -30.84
N ASN A 92 -7.55 40.99 -29.53
CA ASN A 92 -8.70 40.39 -28.86
C ASN A 92 -9.48 41.46 -28.12
N PHE A 93 -10.79 41.25 -27.97
CA PHE A 93 -11.62 42.06 -27.09
C PHE A 93 -12.65 41.18 -26.40
N VAL A 94 -13.11 41.59 -25.21
CA VAL A 94 -14.11 40.86 -24.44
C VAL A 94 -15.41 41.64 -24.44
N ILE A 95 -16.52 40.93 -24.64
CA ILE A 95 -17.88 41.45 -24.53
C ILE A 95 -18.48 40.94 -23.21
N GLU A 96 -18.94 41.84 -22.36
CA GLU A 96 -19.86 41.50 -21.27
C GLU A 96 -21.30 41.57 -21.80
N THR A 97 -22.12 40.57 -21.49
CA THR A 97 -23.55 40.56 -21.80
C THR A 97 -24.40 41.13 -20.67
N PHE A 98 -25.55 41.72 -21.01
CA PHE A 98 -26.51 42.30 -20.06
C PHE A 98 -27.65 41.34 -19.76
N ASP A 99 -27.32 40.23 -19.10
CA ASP A 99 -28.22 39.08 -18.95
C ASP A 99 -29.52 39.38 -18.21
N THR A 100 -29.50 40.37 -17.30
CA THR A 100 -30.70 40.76 -16.54
C THR A 100 -31.61 41.68 -17.34
N ILE A 101 -31.06 42.59 -18.17
CA ILE A 101 -31.84 43.58 -18.91
C ILE A 101 -32.38 42.99 -20.21
N THR A 102 -31.53 42.26 -20.95
CA THR A 102 -31.87 41.66 -22.25
C THR A 102 -31.64 40.15 -22.25
N PRO A 103 -32.36 39.41 -21.39
CA PRO A 103 -32.11 37.99 -21.15
C PRO A 103 -32.24 37.14 -22.42
N THR A 104 -33.23 37.40 -23.27
CA THR A 104 -33.44 36.59 -24.49
C THR A 104 -32.32 36.80 -25.49
N THR A 105 -31.89 38.06 -25.64
CA THR A 105 -30.89 38.48 -26.62
C THR A 105 -29.49 38.05 -26.20
N ALA A 106 -29.14 38.27 -24.93
CA ALA A 106 -27.89 37.82 -24.34
C ALA A 106 -27.78 36.29 -24.40
N GLN A 107 -28.81 35.56 -23.95
CA GLN A 107 -28.81 34.11 -23.98
C GLN A 107 -28.66 33.55 -25.40
N ASN A 108 -29.30 34.16 -26.40
CA ASN A 108 -29.13 33.75 -27.79
C ASN A 108 -27.67 33.91 -28.26
N PHE A 109 -27.00 35.00 -27.90
CA PHE A 109 -25.57 35.18 -28.24
C PHE A 109 -24.67 34.16 -27.52
N ILE A 110 -24.94 33.90 -26.23
CA ILE A 110 -24.22 32.92 -25.42
C ILE A 110 -24.42 31.51 -25.97
N ASP A 111 -25.65 31.12 -26.31
CA ASP A 111 -25.98 29.80 -26.86
C ASP A 111 -25.27 29.55 -28.21
N LEU A 112 -25.25 30.55 -29.08
CA LEU A 112 -24.56 30.46 -30.37
C LEU A 112 -23.04 30.34 -30.20
N THR A 113 -22.48 31.04 -29.21
CA THR A 113 -21.06 30.93 -28.84
C THR A 113 -20.75 29.53 -28.27
N ALA A 114 -21.53 29.07 -27.28
CA ALA A 114 -21.32 27.77 -26.64
C ALA A 114 -21.53 26.58 -27.59
N ALA A 115 -22.37 26.74 -28.61
CA ALA A 115 -22.59 25.73 -29.65
C ALA A 115 -21.50 25.69 -30.74
N GLY A 116 -20.56 26.64 -30.74
CA GLY A 116 -19.56 26.79 -31.81
C GLY A 116 -20.16 27.29 -33.13
N ASN A 117 -21.34 27.92 -33.11
CA ASN A 117 -21.98 28.37 -34.35
C ASN A 117 -21.27 29.60 -34.96
N TYR A 118 -20.49 30.32 -34.16
CA TYR A 118 -19.63 31.40 -34.61
C TYR A 118 -18.22 30.93 -35.01
N ASP A 119 -17.90 29.64 -34.94
CA ASP A 119 -16.62 29.11 -35.42
C ASP A 119 -16.41 29.51 -36.90
N ASP A 120 -15.19 29.90 -37.26
CA ASP A 120 -14.86 30.38 -38.61
C ASP A 120 -15.67 31.61 -39.08
N MET A 121 -16.29 32.36 -38.17
CA MET A 121 -16.96 33.61 -38.54
C MET A 121 -15.96 34.72 -38.84
N PHE A 122 -16.36 35.67 -39.68
CA PHE A 122 -15.57 36.87 -39.97
C PHE A 122 -16.45 38.12 -39.94
N PHE A 123 -15.84 39.28 -39.73
CA PHE A 123 -16.56 40.54 -39.83
C PHE A 123 -16.91 40.83 -41.28
N HIS A 124 -18.19 40.72 -41.64
CA HIS A 124 -18.65 40.86 -43.02
C HIS A 124 -18.98 42.30 -43.41
N ARG A 125 -19.06 43.21 -42.43
CA ARG A 125 -19.38 44.63 -42.65
C ARG A 125 -18.69 45.52 -41.61
N SER A 126 -17.88 46.47 -42.07
CA SER A 126 -17.31 47.56 -41.28
C SER A 126 -17.70 48.90 -41.89
N VAL A 127 -18.29 49.80 -41.09
CA VAL A 127 -18.61 51.17 -41.50
C VAL A 127 -17.98 52.13 -40.49
N PRO A 128 -16.86 52.79 -40.85
CA PRO A 128 -16.19 53.75 -39.96
C PRO A 128 -17.16 54.85 -39.49
N GLY A 129 -17.14 55.14 -38.19
CA GLY A 129 -18.07 56.08 -37.56
C GLY A 129 -19.50 55.57 -37.40
N PHE A 130 -19.74 54.26 -37.57
CA PHE A 130 -21.05 53.66 -37.36
C PHE A 130 -20.91 52.30 -36.66
N VAL A 131 -20.72 51.19 -37.38
CA VAL A 131 -20.74 49.85 -36.77
C VAL A 131 -19.73 48.90 -37.40
N LEU A 132 -19.21 47.98 -36.58
CA LEU A 132 -18.51 46.77 -37.02
C LEU A 132 -19.42 45.56 -36.77
N GLN A 133 -19.74 44.80 -37.81
CA GLN A 133 -20.79 43.78 -37.79
C GLN A 133 -20.26 42.39 -38.19
N GLY A 134 -20.67 41.38 -37.41
CA GLY A 134 -20.32 39.98 -37.57
C GLY A 134 -21.51 39.04 -37.30
N GLY A 135 -21.22 37.74 -37.12
CA GLY A 135 -22.22 36.73 -36.75
C GLY A 135 -23.21 36.32 -37.85
N GLY A 136 -23.05 36.83 -39.08
CA GLY A 136 -23.94 36.50 -40.20
C GLY A 136 -23.41 35.41 -41.12
N PHE A 137 -22.10 35.36 -41.28
CA PHE A 137 -21.42 34.50 -42.24
C PHE A 137 -20.20 33.86 -41.61
N ALA A 138 -19.95 32.62 -42.00
CA ALA A 138 -18.75 31.88 -41.69
C ALA A 138 -18.11 31.41 -43.00
N TYR A 139 -16.82 31.12 -42.95
CA TYR A 139 -16.14 30.46 -44.05
C TYR A 139 -15.44 29.24 -43.46
N PRO A 140 -16.03 28.05 -43.39
CA PRO A 140 -15.35 26.93 -42.76
C PRO A 140 -14.18 26.44 -43.62
N GLU A 141 -12.99 26.25 -43.05
CA GLU A 141 -11.81 25.81 -43.81
C GLU A 141 -12.09 24.48 -44.52
N ALA A 142 -12.69 23.53 -43.79
CA ALA A 142 -13.04 22.20 -44.29
C ALA A 142 -14.04 22.23 -45.47
N ALA A 143 -14.94 23.21 -45.48
CA ALA A 143 -15.95 23.35 -46.54
C ALA A 143 -15.43 24.18 -47.72
N SER A 144 -14.40 25.02 -47.50
CA SER A 144 -13.81 25.92 -48.50
C SER A 144 -14.85 26.76 -49.25
N GLN A 145 -15.93 27.16 -48.57
CA GLN A 145 -17.02 27.96 -49.13
C GLN A 145 -17.67 28.84 -48.06
N LEU A 146 -18.30 29.93 -48.52
CA LEU A 146 -19.11 30.82 -47.69
C LEU A 146 -20.35 30.10 -47.18
N ALA A 147 -20.62 30.22 -45.88
CA ALA A 147 -21.80 29.70 -45.21
C ALA A 147 -22.48 30.80 -44.40
N SER A 148 -23.78 30.66 -44.15
CA SER A 148 -24.47 31.46 -43.12
C SER A 148 -24.23 30.83 -41.76
N VAL A 149 -24.09 31.67 -40.73
CA VAL A 149 -24.05 31.21 -39.35
C VAL A 149 -25.38 30.51 -39.01
N VAL A 150 -25.27 29.31 -38.42
CA VAL A 150 -26.44 28.56 -37.96
C VAL A 150 -27.06 29.31 -36.79
N ASN A 151 -28.36 29.59 -36.86
CA ASN A 151 -29.08 30.36 -35.84
C ASN A 151 -30.28 29.57 -35.28
N ASN A 152 -30.80 30.02 -34.14
CA ASN A 152 -31.90 29.38 -33.41
C ASN A 152 -33.29 29.92 -33.78
N GLY A 153 -33.41 30.59 -34.92
CA GLY A 153 -34.61 31.34 -35.31
C GLY A 153 -34.60 32.79 -34.81
N THR A 154 -35.72 33.48 -35.00
CA THR A 154 -35.86 34.90 -34.66
C THR A 154 -36.14 35.11 -33.17
N ILE A 155 -35.48 36.09 -32.56
CA ILE A 155 -35.71 36.50 -31.16
C ILE A 155 -36.60 37.75 -31.04
N ILE A 156 -37.24 37.91 -29.88
CA ILE A 156 -37.99 39.13 -29.54
C ILE A 156 -37.01 40.27 -29.31
N ASN A 157 -37.38 41.46 -29.78
CA ASN A 157 -36.62 42.68 -29.55
C ASN A 157 -36.88 43.15 -28.10
N GLU A 158 -35.82 43.32 -27.33
CA GLU A 158 -35.84 43.66 -25.90
C GLU A 158 -35.38 45.10 -25.63
N PHE A 159 -35.38 45.96 -26.66
CA PHE A 159 -34.92 47.34 -26.55
C PHE A 159 -35.62 48.11 -25.42
N ASP A 160 -36.94 47.95 -25.30
CA ASP A 160 -37.75 48.62 -24.27
C ASP A 160 -37.43 48.14 -22.84
N ASN A 161 -36.82 46.97 -22.64
CA ASN A 161 -36.46 46.45 -21.31
C ASN A 161 -35.46 47.37 -20.61
N TRP A 162 -34.63 48.10 -21.37
CA TRP A 162 -33.69 49.08 -20.83
C TRP A 162 -34.36 50.22 -20.07
N PHE A 163 -35.67 50.41 -20.22
CA PHE A 163 -36.43 51.45 -19.53
C PHE A 163 -37.42 50.86 -18.50
N ASP A 164 -37.39 49.55 -18.24
CA ASP A 164 -38.20 48.92 -17.20
C ASP A 164 -37.54 49.06 -15.82
N PRO A 165 -38.14 49.82 -14.88
CA PRO A 165 -37.58 49.99 -13.54
C PRO A 165 -37.53 48.69 -12.73
N ASN A 166 -38.32 47.66 -13.08
CA ASN A 166 -38.26 46.36 -12.40
C ASN A 166 -37.01 45.55 -12.77
N LEU A 167 -36.36 45.89 -13.88
CA LEU A 167 -35.11 45.30 -14.32
C LEU A 167 -33.90 46.16 -13.93
N GLY A 168 -34.11 47.26 -13.21
CA GLY A 168 -33.06 48.26 -12.94
C GLY A 168 -32.76 49.14 -14.15
N GLY A 169 -33.73 49.29 -15.06
CA GLY A 169 -33.62 50.09 -16.28
C GLY A 169 -33.28 51.56 -16.05
N LEU A 170 -32.77 52.18 -17.10
CA LEU A 170 -32.35 53.57 -17.19
C LEU A 170 -33.55 54.51 -17.37
N GLU A 171 -33.30 55.81 -17.24
CA GLU A 171 -34.33 56.82 -17.50
C GLU A 171 -34.77 56.77 -18.98
N ALA A 172 -36.07 56.96 -19.22
CA ALA A 172 -36.61 57.01 -20.57
C ALA A 172 -35.91 58.07 -21.42
N GLY A 173 -35.43 57.67 -22.60
CA GLY A 173 -34.67 58.54 -23.51
C GLY A 173 -33.15 58.54 -23.26
N THR A 174 -32.64 57.71 -22.35
CA THR A 174 -31.20 57.44 -22.25
C THR A 174 -30.69 56.81 -23.54
N PRO A 175 -29.65 57.36 -24.21
CA PRO A 175 -29.02 56.76 -25.38
C PRO A 175 -28.43 55.39 -25.06
N LEU A 176 -28.75 54.37 -25.86
CA LEU A 176 -28.31 52.98 -25.65
C LEU A 176 -27.26 52.55 -26.68
N ASN A 177 -27.50 52.79 -27.97
CA ASN A 177 -26.54 52.47 -29.03
C ASN A 177 -25.41 53.53 -29.11
N VAL A 178 -24.65 53.65 -28.03
CA VAL A 178 -23.46 54.51 -27.91
C VAL A 178 -22.18 53.72 -28.18
N ARG A 179 -21.05 54.40 -28.41
CA ARG A 179 -19.78 53.74 -28.71
C ARG A 179 -19.40 52.69 -27.64
N GLY A 180 -18.96 51.52 -28.10
CA GLY A 180 -18.54 50.40 -27.26
C GLY A 180 -19.66 49.47 -26.84
N THR A 181 -20.94 49.77 -27.13
CA THR A 181 -22.03 48.83 -26.90
C THR A 181 -22.18 47.84 -28.05
N VAL A 182 -22.75 46.67 -27.74
CA VAL A 182 -22.97 45.58 -28.67
C VAL A 182 -24.47 45.33 -28.79
N ALA A 183 -24.98 45.34 -30.02
CA ALA A 183 -26.40 45.19 -30.30
C ALA A 183 -26.67 44.14 -31.38
N MET A 184 -27.86 43.55 -31.34
CA MET A 184 -28.28 42.59 -32.37
C MET A 184 -28.72 43.30 -33.64
N ALA A 185 -28.18 42.85 -34.78
CA ALA A 185 -28.65 43.29 -36.08
C ALA A 185 -29.99 42.63 -36.42
N ARG A 186 -30.86 43.44 -37.03
CA ARG A 186 -32.19 43.03 -37.50
C ARG A 186 -32.49 43.63 -38.86
N VAL A 187 -33.53 43.10 -39.52
CA VAL A 187 -34.03 43.65 -40.78
C VAL A 187 -34.84 44.92 -40.49
N GLY A 188 -34.54 46.01 -41.20
CA GLY A 188 -35.28 47.27 -41.11
C GLY A 188 -36.78 47.07 -41.38
N GLY A 189 -37.64 47.73 -40.62
CA GLY A 189 -39.10 47.54 -40.66
C GLY A 189 -39.61 46.22 -40.06
N GLN A 190 -38.74 45.36 -39.53
CA GLN A 190 -39.11 44.09 -38.88
C GLN A 190 -38.46 43.99 -37.50
N GLU A 191 -39.18 44.47 -36.48
CA GLU A 191 -38.69 44.59 -35.11
C GLU A 191 -38.13 43.27 -34.54
N HIS A 192 -38.88 42.17 -34.63
CA HIS A 192 -38.51 40.87 -34.06
C HIS A 192 -37.83 39.93 -35.07
N SER A 193 -36.87 40.45 -35.84
CA SER A 193 -36.18 39.68 -36.92
C SER A 193 -34.72 39.35 -36.63
N ALA A 194 -34.18 39.76 -35.47
CA ALA A 194 -32.82 39.44 -35.06
C ALA A 194 -32.64 37.90 -34.93
N THR A 195 -31.46 37.40 -35.31
CA THR A 195 -31.12 35.96 -35.30
C THR A 195 -29.72 35.75 -34.72
N SER A 196 -28.66 35.73 -35.53
CA SER A 196 -27.26 35.54 -35.11
C SER A 196 -26.36 36.74 -35.36
N GLN A 197 -26.82 37.74 -36.11
CA GLN A 197 -26.00 38.88 -36.47
C GLN A 197 -25.97 39.89 -35.34
N TRP A 198 -24.77 40.38 -35.03
CA TRP A 198 -24.53 41.39 -34.01
C TRP A 198 -23.51 42.40 -34.51
N PHE A 199 -23.48 43.57 -33.87
CA PHE A 199 -22.53 44.62 -34.20
C PHE A 199 -22.05 45.36 -32.96
N VAL A 200 -20.81 45.83 -33.02
CA VAL A 200 -20.24 46.80 -32.09
C VAL A 200 -20.50 48.20 -32.61
N ASN A 201 -21.04 49.08 -31.77
CA ASN A 201 -21.13 50.51 -32.05
C ASN A 201 -19.74 51.12 -31.94
N VAL A 202 -19.22 51.66 -33.06
CA VAL A 202 -17.89 52.30 -33.10
C VAL A 202 -17.99 53.82 -33.03
N ASP A 203 -19.19 54.37 -32.93
CA ASP A 203 -19.49 55.77 -32.63
C ASP A 203 -20.85 55.85 -31.89
N ASP A 204 -21.25 57.06 -31.49
CA ASP A 204 -22.55 57.29 -30.85
C ASP A 204 -23.68 57.29 -31.88
N ASN A 205 -24.38 56.16 -32.00
CA ASN A 205 -25.36 55.87 -33.04
C ASN A 205 -26.82 55.92 -32.57
N ALA A 206 -27.07 56.39 -31.35
CA ALA A 206 -28.40 56.43 -30.76
C ALA A 206 -29.43 57.18 -31.65
N SER A 207 -29.01 58.23 -32.36
CA SER A 207 -29.89 58.97 -33.28
C SER A 207 -30.41 58.12 -34.44
N ASP A 208 -29.66 57.10 -34.86
CA ASP A 208 -29.97 56.25 -36.01
C ASP A 208 -30.56 54.89 -35.61
N LEU A 209 -30.29 54.43 -34.38
CA LEU A 209 -30.60 53.07 -33.94
C LEU A 209 -31.64 52.99 -32.80
N ASP A 210 -31.75 53.99 -31.92
CA ASP A 210 -32.63 53.88 -30.74
C ASP A 210 -34.10 54.21 -31.07
N GLY A 211 -34.33 55.14 -32.00
CA GLY A 211 -35.67 55.65 -32.32
C GLY A 211 -36.36 54.99 -33.53
N VAL A 212 -35.70 54.05 -34.20
CA VAL A 212 -36.17 53.50 -35.48
C VAL A 212 -36.81 52.13 -35.27
N ASP A 213 -38.05 51.93 -35.73
CA ASP A 213 -38.74 50.62 -35.78
C ASP A 213 -38.61 49.75 -34.50
N GLY A 214 -38.78 50.35 -33.32
CA GLY A 214 -38.67 49.66 -32.02
C GLY A 214 -37.25 49.57 -31.44
N GLY A 215 -36.26 50.24 -32.05
CA GLY A 215 -34.88 50.28 -31.55
C GLY A 215 -34.05 49.05 -31.93
N PHE A 216 -32.75 49.08 -31.66
CA PHE A 216 -31.84 47.93 -31.79
C PHE A 216 -31.37 47.51 -30.40
N THR A 217 -31.72 46.29 -29.98
CA THR A 217 -31.44 45.80 -28.63
C THR A 217 -29.93 45.72 -28.38
N VAL A 218 -29.44 46.61 -27.51
CA VAL A 218 -28.11 46.54 -26.91
C VAL A 218 -28.12 45.45 -25.86
N PHE A 219 -27.33 44.40 -26.07
CA PHE A 219 -27.28 43.24 -25.19
C PHE A 219 -25.92 43.04 -24.52
N GLY A 220 -24.93 43.87 -24.85
CA GLY A 220 -23.63 43.81 -24.21
C GLY A 220 -22.79 45.05 -24.42
N ARG A 221 -21.57 45.03 -23.90
CA ARG A 221 -20.56 46.07 -24.08
C ARG A 221 -19.16 45.48 -24.20
N VAL A 222 -18.27 46.17 -24.91
CA VAL A 222 -16.86 45.86 -24.96
C VAL A 222 -16.20 46.31 -23.65
N LEU A 223 -15.46 45.41 -23.01
CA LEU A 223 -14.78 45.65 -21.74
C LEU A 223 -13.40 46.29 -21.92
N TYR A 224 -12.98 47.02 -20.88
CA TYR A 224 -11.65 47.61 -20.69
C TYR A 224 -11.12 48.35 -21.94
N ASP A 225 -9.92 48.02 -22.41
CA ASP A 225 -9.26 48.60 -23.59
C ASP A 225 -9.57 47.85 -24.89
N GLY A 226 -10.54 46.91 -24.88
CA GLY A 226 -10.90 46.07 -26.02
C GLY A 226 -11.35 46.85 -27.26
N MET A 227 -11.82 48.09 -27.09
CA MET A 227 -12.10 48.98 -28.21
C MET A 227 -10.87 49.28 -29.07
N THR A 228 -9.65 49.14 -28.53
CA THR A 228 -8.40 49.25 -29.32
C THR A 228 -8.33 48.18 -30.42
N ALA A 229 -8.72 46.94 -30.12
CA ALA A 229 -8.77 45.86 -31.10
C ALA A 229 -9.91 46.08 -32.10
N VAL A 230 -11.08 46.53 -31.63
CA VAL A 230 -12.21 46.87 -32.50
C VAL A 230 -11.84 47.97 -33.49
N ASP A 231 -11.21 49.05 -33.01
CA ASP A 231 -10.76 50.16 -33.86
C ASP A 231 -9.71 49.70 -34.89
N ALA A 232 -8.79 48.82 -34.51
CA ALA A 232 -7.81 48.25 -35.45
C ALA A 232 -8.48 47.50 -36.61
N ILE A 233 -9.62 46.83 -36.38
CA ILE A 233 -10.41 46.16 -37.42
C ILE A 233 -11.15 47.19 -38.28
N VAL A 234 -11.67 48.26 -37.68
CA VAL A 234 -12.34 49.36 -38.41
C VAL A 234 -11.37 50.10 -39.32
N ASP A 235 -10.13 50.28 -38.88
CA ASP A 235 -9.04 50.94 -39.61
C ASP A 235 -8.39 50.06 -40.70
N ALA A 236 -8.75 48.77 -40.76
CA ALA A 236 -8.32 47.87 -41.84
C ALA A 236 -8.87 48.30 -43.21
N ASP A 237 -8.25 47.80 -44.29
CA ASP A 237 -8.70 48.13 -45.64
C ASP A 237 -10.14 47.64 -45.87
N ILE A 238 -11.00 48.51 -46.41
CA ILE A 238 -12.39 48.17 -46.73
C ILE A 238 -12.55 47.99 -48.23
N VAL A 239 -13.03 46.82 -48.63
CA VAL A 239 -13.28 46.48 -50.04
C VAL A 239 -14.76 46.25 -50.30
N ASN A 240 -15.19 46.59 -51.51
CA ASN A 240 -16.53 46.28 -51.98
C ASN A 240 -16.54 44.93 -52.69
N ALA A 241 -16.94 43.88 -51.96
CA ALA A 241 -17.14 42.53 -52.49
C ALA A 241 -18.59 42.27 -52.95
N GLY A 242 -19.43 43.31 -52.97
CA GLY A 242 -20.82 43.27 -53.45
C GLY A 242 -21.84 42.80 -52.41
N GLY A 243 -23.11 43.18 -52.63
CA GLY A 243 -24.23 42.78 -51.77
C GLY A 243 -24.03 43.16 -50.30
N VAL A 244 -24.16 42.16 -49.42
CA VAL A 244 -23.95 42.31 -47.97
C VAL A 244 -22.49 42.53 -47.57
N PHE A 245 -21.54 42.35 -48.51
CA PHE A 245 -20.10 42.53 -48.33
C PHE A 245 -19.59 43.81 -49.01
N ALA A 246 -20.44 44.81 -49.20
CA ALA A 246 -20.07 46.06 -49.87
C ALA A 246 -19.04 46.90 -49.09
N THR A 247 -18.90 46.65 -47.79
CA THR A 247 -17.95 47.31 -46.89
C THR A 247 -17.22 46.26 -46.06
N LEU A 248 -16.62 45.28 -46.73
CA LEU A 248 -15.94 44.15 -46.10
C LEU A 248 -14.54 44.59 -45.62
N PRO A 249 -14.23 44.52 -44.32
CA PRO A 249 -12.86 44.72 -43.83
C PRO A 249 -11.96 43.55 -44.24
N VAL A 250 -10.76 43.86 -44.72
CA VAL A 250 -9.76 42.89 -45.14
C VAL A 250 -8.37 43.23 -44.63
N ILE A 251 -7.55 42.20 -44.42
CA ILE A 251 -6.13 42.30 -44.06
C ILE A 251 -5.26 41.78 -45.20
N ASP A 252 -4.06 42.35 -45.33
CA ASP A 252 -3.04 41.94 -46.31
C ASP A 252 -3.56 41.84 -47.77
N TYR A 253 -4.57 42.64 -48.12
CA TYR A 253 -5.16 42.66 -49.45
C TYR A 253 -4.60 43.80 -50.30
N THR A 254 -4.01 43.49 -51.46
CA THR A 254 -3.49 44.51 -52.37
C THR A 254 -4.38 44.72 -53.60
N SER A 255 -4.75 43.63 -54.29
CA SER A 255 -5.63 43.67 -55.48
C SER A 255 -6.02 42.25 -55.92
N GLY A 256 -7.13 42.12 -56.65
CA GLY A 256 -7.51 40.88 -57.32
C GLY A 256 -8.66 40.14 -56.61
N GLN A 257 -8.58 38.81 -56.59
CA GLN A 257 -9.57 37.99 -55.88
C GLN A 257 -9.31 38.05 -54.38
N ILE A 258 -10.35 38.31 -53.58
CA ILE A 258 -10.29 38.24 -52.12
C ILE A 258 -10.16 36.76 -51.72
N LEU A 259 -9.11 36.44 -50.97
CA LEU A 259 -8.86 35.10 -50.45
C LEU A 259 -9.36 35.00 -49.01
N ARG A 260 -9.50 33.76 -48.53
CA ARG A 260 -9.84 33.47 -47.13
C ARG A 260 -8.89 34.20 -46.18
N ASP A 261 -7.58 34.12 -46.41
CA ASP A 261 -6.56 34.72 -45.56
C ASP A 261 -6.65 36.26 -45.48
N ASN A 262 -7.40 36.90 -46.38
CA ASN A 262 -7.66 38.33 -46.31
C ASN A 262 -8.82 38.70 -45.38
N LEU A 263 -9.62 37.73 -44.92
CA LEU A 263 -10.78 38.02 -44.07
C LEU A 263 -10.34 38.19 -42.61
N VAL A 264 -10.98 39.13 -41.91
CA VAL A 264 -10.78 39.30 -40.47
C VAL A 264 -11.67 38.29 -39.72
N PHE A 265 -11.13 37.10 -39.46
CA PHE A 265 -11.78 36.08 -38.65
C PHE A 265 -11.88 36.48 -37.18
N ALA A 266 -12.91 35.96 -36.54
CA ALA A 266 -13.21 36.18 -35.14
C ALA A 266 -13.63 34.86 -34.50
N GLU A 267 -12.84 34.38 -33.56
CA GLU A 267 -13.16 33.19 -32.75
C GLU A 267 -13.77 33.64 -31.44
N THR A 268 -14.92 33.06 -31.07
CA THR A 268 -15.65 33.46 -29.86
C THR A 268 -15.57 32.38 -28.79
N SER A 269 -15.24 32.74 -27.55
CA SER A 269 -15.23 31.81 -26.43
C SER A 269 -15.77 32.45 -25.16
N ILE A 270 -16.63 31.73 -24.43
CA ILE A 270 -17.06 32.14 -23.09
C ILE A 270 -15.87 31.96 -22.15
N VAL A 271 -15.44 33.04 -21.53
CA VAL A 271 -14.32 33.08 -20.57
C VAL A 271 -14.86 33.42 -19.19
N PRO A 272 -14.27 32.93 -18.09
CA PRO A 272 -14.64 33.38 -16.75
C PRO A 272 -14.17 34.82 -16.54
N GLU A 273 -14.93 35.59 -15.77
CA GLU A 273 -14.57 36.96 -15.38
C GLU A 273 -13.30 37.03 -14.51
N LEU A 274 -13.01 35.95 -13.78
CA LEU A 274 -11.85 35.82 -12.90
C LEU A 274 -11.09 34.53 -13.21
N ASN A 275 -9.77 34.65 -13.27
CA ASN A 275 -8.86 33.52 -13.28
C ASN A 275 -8.25 33.32 -11.87
N PHE A 276 -8.25 32.08 -11.39
CA PHE A 276 -7.75 31.74 -10.05
C PHE A 276 -6.44 30.97 -10.11
N GLU A 277 -5.52 31.30 -9.21
CA GLU A 277 -4.25 30.61 -9.06
C GLU A 277 -3.86 30.40 -7.59
N VAL A 278 -3.30 29.24 -7.27
CA VAL A 278 -2.60 29.02 -6.00
C VAL A 278 -1.19 29.58 -6.13
N THR A 279 -0.98 30.76 -5.57
CA THR A 279 0.30 31.51 -5.69
C THR A 279 1.31 31.18 -4.58
N ALA A 280 0.84 30.66 -3.45
CA ALA A 280 1.70 30.15 -2.38
C ALA A 280 1.02 29.04 -1.57
N ASN A 281 1.83 28.10 -1.05
CA ASN A 281 1.41 27.07 -0.12
C ASN A 281 2.59 26.76 0.83
N THR A 282 2.45 27.11 2.12
CA THR A 282 3.53 26.95 3.10
C THR A 282 3.72 25.53 3.62
N GLY A 283 2.77 24.62 3.36
CA GLY A 283 2.77 23.22 3.83
C GLY A 283 2.34 22.24 2.74
N ALA A 284 2.96 22.33 1.56
CA ALA A 284 2.59 21.54 0.38
C ALA A 284 2.77 20.03 0.57
N GLU A 285 3.66 19.62 1.48
CA GLU A 285 3.82 18.23 1.92
C GLU A 285 2.66 17.74 2.78
N ILE A 286 1.92 18.64 3.43
CA ILE A 286 0.76 18.34 4.29
C ILE A 286 -0.53 18.34 3.45
N VAL A 287 -0.73 19.39 2.64
CA VAL A 287 -1.91 19.55 1.78
C VAL A 287 -1.48 20.06 0.42
N ASN A 288 -1.78 19.30 -0.64
CA ASN A 288 -1.67 19.77 -2.00
C ASN A 288 -2.89 20.63 -2.35
N ALA A 289 -2.65 21.85 -2.81
CA ALA A 289 -3.68 22.84 -3.12
C ALA A 289 -3.66 23.15 -4.63
N THR A 290 -4.80 22.98 -5.29
CA THR A 290 -4.94 23.14 -6.75
C THR A 290 -6.25 23.80 -7.10
N ILE A 291 -6.32 24.53 -8.22
CA ILE A 291 -7.57 25.06 -8.75
C ILE A 291 -8.18 24.04 -9.72
N VAL A 292 -9.46 23.71 -9.51
CA VAL A 292 -10.25 22.82 -10.37
C VAL A 292 -11.62 23.44 -10.53
N ASP A 293 -12.03 23.75 -11.77
CA ASP A 293 -13.36 24.27 -12.10
C ASP A 293 -13.81 25.48 -11.24
N GLY A 294 -12.90 26.44 -11.02
CA GLY A 294 -13.18 27.63 -10.20
C GLY A 294 -13.23 27.38 -8.69
N GLN A 295 -12.82 26.19 -8.23
CA GLN A 295 -12.75 25.83 -6.81
C GLN A 295 -11.32 25.58 -6.37
N LEU A 296 -11.00 25.94 -5.12
CA LEU A 296 -9.77 25.50 -4.47
C LEU A 296 -9.97 24.08 -3.95
N ARG A 297 -9.30 23.12 -4.59
CA ARG A 297 -9.21 21.73 -4.17
C ARG A 297 -8.05 21.55 -3.20
N LEU A 298 -8.35 21.06 -2.00
CA LEU A 298 -7.43 20.73 -0.92
C LEU A 298 -7.33 19.21 -0.77
N ALA A 299 -6.17 18.65 -1.09
CA ALA A 299 -5.90 17.21 -0.99
C ALA A 299 -4.84 16.93 0.08
N GLY A 300 -5.24 16.31 1.19
CA GLY A 300 -4.33 16.01 2.30
C GLY A 300 -3.40 14.85 1.97
N THR A 301 -2.16 14.91 2.45
CA THR A 301 -1.19 13.82 2.31
C THR A 301 -1.44 12.77 3.40
N PRO A 302 -1.71 11.50 3.06
CA PRO A 302 -1.89 10.44 4.05
C PRO A 302 -0.70 10.31 5.01
N GLY A 303 -0.98 10.28 6.32
CA GLY A 303 0.05 10.14 7.36
C GLY A 303 0.82 11.40 7.71
N VAL A 304 0.52 12.53 7.07
CA VAL A 304 1.14 13.83 7.35
C VAL A 304 0.13 14.73 8.05
N SER A 305 0.50 15.24 9.21
CA SER A 305 -0.29 16.20 9.99
C SER A 305 0.46 17.52 10.11
N GLY A 306 -0.26 18.62 10.29
CA GLY A 306 0.31 19.94 10.49
C GLY A 306 -0.62 21.02 9.99
N THR A 307 -0.08 22.22 9.78
CA THR A 307 -0.81 23.36 9.26
C THR A 307 -0.19 23.87 7.97
N ALA A 308 -1.02 24.18 6.98
CA ALA A 308 -0.61 24.79 5.72
C ALA A 308 -1.40 26.09 5.51
N THR A 309 -0.72 27.17 5.15
CA THR A 309 -1.35 28.43 4.74
C THR A 309 -1.27 28.51 3.21
N ILE A 310 -2.42 28.65 2.56
CA ILE A 310 -2.53 28.69 1.11
C ILE A 310 -2.96 30.10 0.70
N THR A 311 -2.29 30.67 -0.30
CA THR A 311 -2.62 31.97 -0.88
C THR A 311 -3.22 31.77 -2.27
N VAL A 312 -4.49 32.14 -2.42
CA VAL A 312 -5.20 32.14 -3.70
C VAL A 312 -5.23 33.56 -4.24
N THR A 313 -4.88 33.72 -5.51
CA THR A 313 -4.95 34.99 -6.23
C THR A 313 -6.02 34.89 -7.32
N ALA A 314 -6.94 35.83 -7.32
CA ALA A 314 -7.92 36.05 -8.38
C ALA A 314 -7.44 37.20 -9.26
N THR A 315 -7.46 37.01 -10.58
CA THR A 315 -7.06 38.01 -11.57
C THR A 315 -8.20 38.26 -12.53
N ASP A 316 -8.60 39.52 -12.68
CA ASP A 316 -9.62 39.91 -13.66
C ASP A 316 -9.08 39.90 -15.09
N LEU A 317 -9.99 40.08 -16.05
CA LEU A 317 -9.68 40.10 -17.48
C LEU A 317 -8.80 41.28 -17.91
N ASN A 318 -8.61 42.30 -17.07
CA ASN A 318 -7.68 43.42 -17.28
C ASN A 318 -6.31 43.19 -16.62
N GLY A 319 -6.09 42.02 -16.01
CA GLY A 319 -4.85 41.63 -15.35
C GLY A 319 -4.67 42.21 -13.95
N THR A 320 -5.71 42.79 -13.34
CA THR A 320 -5.64 43.24 -11.95
C THR A 320 -5.89 42.06 -11.02
N SER A 321 -5.04 41.90 -10.01
CA SER A 321 -5.09 40.75 -9.11
C SER A 321 -5.36 41.16 -7.66
N VAL A 322 -6.08 40.31 -6.95
CA VAL A 322 -6.25 40.35 -5.50
C VAL A 322 -6.01 38.97 -4.92
N SER A 323 -5.48 38.89 -3.69
CA SER A 323 -5.19 37.63 -3.02
C SER A 323 -5.90 37.52 -1.68
N SER A 324 -6.24 36.29 -1.31
CA SER A 324 -6.72 35.92 0.02
C SER A 324 -6.03 34.65 0.49
N THR A 325 -5.98 34.45 1.81
CA THR A 325 -5.32 33.30 2.43
C THR A 325 -6.31 32.42 3.16
N ILE A 326 -6.02 31.13 3.22
CA ILE A 326 -6.75 30.12 3.97
C ILE A 326 -5.78 29.28 4.78
N ASP A 327 -6.05 29.09 6.08
CA ASP A 327 -5.30 28.15 6.91
C ASP A 327 -5.98 26.78 6.89
N VAL A 328 -5.19 25.75 6.61
CA VAL A 328 -5.64 24.36 6.57
C VAL A 328 -4.91 23.57 7.64
N VAL A 329 -5.68 22.99 8.55
CA VAL A 329 -5.18 22.15 9.65
C VAL A 329 -5.49 20.70 9.34
N VAL A 330 -4.46 19.88 9.16
CA VAL A 330 -4.58 18.42 9.14
C VAL A 330 -4.17 17.91 10.52
N PRO A 331 -5.11 17.48 11.38
CA PRO A 331 -4.79 16.98 12.71
C PRO A 331 -3.98 15.66 12.62
N LEU A 332 -3.25 15.35 13.69
CA LEU A 332 -2.64 14.02 13.88
C LEU A 332 -3.71 12.93 13.72
N SER A 333 -3.35 11.88 12.98
CA SER A 333 -4.25 10.74 12.77
C SER A 333 -4.58 10.07 14.10
N SER A 334 -5.77 9.48 14.21
CA SER A 334 -5.98 8.48 15.26
C SER A 334 -5.02 7.32 15.01
N ALA A 335 -4.27 6.93 16.04
CA ALA A 335 -3.49 5.71 15.99
C ALA A 335 -4.46 4.52 15.98
N VAL A 336 -4.36 3.59 15.03
CA VAL A 336 -5.26 2.43 15.00
C VAL A 336 -4.66 1.33 15.86
N VAL A 337 -5.36 0.94 16.93
CA VAL A 337 -5.01 -0.28 17.69
C VAL A 337 -5.17 -1.47 16.76
N GLN A 338 -4.06 -2.14 16.48
CA GLN A 338 -4.03 -3.37 15.70
C GLN A 338 -4.18 -4.56 16.65
N PRO A 339 -4.77 -5.68 16.21
CA PRO A 339 -4.93 -6.83 17.06
C PRO A 339 -3.56 -7.35 17.53
N GLY A 340 -3.28 -7.22 18.81
CA GLY A 340 -2.41 -8.16 19.52
C GLY A 340 -3.01 -9.56 19.45
N PRO A 341 -2.21 -10.64 19.50
CA PRO A 341 -2.68 -11.99 19.22
C PRO A 341 -3.90 -12.32 20.07
N GLY A 342 -5.03 -12.54 19.39
CA GLY A 342 -6.20 -13.16 19.98
C GLY A 342 -5.79 -14.52 20.53
N GLY A 343 -5.84 -14.66 21.84
CA GLY A 343 -5.45 -15.87 22.54
C GLY A 343 -5.58 -15.63 24.03
N ASN A 344 -5.95 -16.67 24.77
CA ASN A 344 -6.13 -16.64 26.22
C ASN A 344 -4.76 -16.50 26.94
N VAL A 345 -4.10 -15.37 26.76
CA VAL A 345 -2.79 -15.04 27.32
C VAL A 345 -3.01 -13.97 28.38
N THR A 346 -2.53 -14.22 29.59
CA THR A 346 -2.68 -13.33 30.74
C THR A 346 -1.89 -12.02 30.59
N GLN A 347 -0.87 -11.98 29.73
CA GLN A 347 -0.11 -10.76 29.38
C GLN A 347 -0.20 -10.46 27.86
N PRO A 348 -1.33 -9.93 27.38
CA PRO A 348 -1.50 -9.65 25.96
C PRO A 348 -0.64 -8.46 25.53
N THR A 349 0.06 -8.59 24.40
CA THR A 349 0.77 -7.45 23.79
C THR A 349 -0.22 -6.64 22.96
N ILE A 350 -0.41 -5.37 23.28
CA ILE A 350 -1.28 -4.43 22.56
C ILE A 350 -0.41 -3.67 21.57
N GLU A 351 -0.77 -3.69 20.29
CA GLU A 351 -0.01 -3.02 19.23
C GLU A 351 -0.86 -1.95 18.54
N TRP A 352 -0.21 -0.95 17.93
CA TRP A 352 -0.88 0.05 17.13
C TRP A 352 -0.03 0.47 15.92
N LEU A 353 -0.68 1.07 14.94
CA LEU A 353 0.02 1.67 13.80
C LEU A 353 0.82 2.89 14.26
N VAL A 354 2.03 3.02 13.73
CA VAL A 354 2.89 4.19 13.96
C VAL A 354 2.34 5.38 13.19
N ASP A 355 2.11 6.49 13.90
CA ASP A 355 2.00 7.82 13.34
C ASP A 355 3.41 8.42 13.22
N SER A 356 3.82 8.81 12.01
CA SER A 356 5.15 9.34 11.72
C SER A 356 5.46 10.66 12.42
N ASN A 357 4.45 11.38 12.91
CA ASN A 357 4.61 12.66 13.60
C ASN A 357 4.48 12.51 15.13
N ALA A 358 4.22 11.30 15.63
CA ALA A 358 4.20 11.02 17.06
C ALA A 358 5.62 10.84 17.62
N THR A 359 5.92 11.55 18.70
CA THR A 359 7.16 11.32 19.48
C THR A 359 6.96 10.24 20.54
N THR A 360 5.75 10.17 21.10
CA THR A 360 5.34 9.20 22.11
C THR A 360 3.86 8.85 21.94
N TYR A 361 3.40 7.85 22.69
CA TYR A 361 2.00 7.45 22.77
C TYR A 361 1.51 7.41 24.21
N GLU A 362 0.20 7.60 24.36
CA GLU A 362 -0.53 7.35 25.59
C GLU A 362 -1.54 6.22 25.37
N LEU A 363 -1.54 5.21 26.23
CA LEU A 363 -2.37 4.01 26.16
C LEU A 363 -3.27 3.89 27.39
N TRP A 364 -4.54 3.57 27.15
CA TRP A 364 -5.51 3.18 28.16
C TRP A 364 -6.01 1.76 27.91
N VAL A 365 -6.16 0.99 29.00
CA VAL A 365 -6.87 -0.28 29.00
C VAL A 365 -7.81 -0.34 30.20
N ASN A 366 -9.09 -0.58 29.93
CA ASN A 366 -10.14 -0.77 30.93
C ASN A 366 -10.73 -2.16 30.83
N GLN A 367 -11.13 -2.73 31.96
CA GLN A 367 -11.96 -3.93 31.98
C GLN A 367 -13.44 -3.52 31.84
N VAL A 368 -14.19 -4.19 30.96
CA VAL A 368 -15.57 -3.79 30.58
C VAL A 368 -16.52 -3.85 31.78
N ASP A 369 -16.49 -4.93 32.56
CA ASP A 369 -17.37 -5.15 33.72
C ASP A 369 -16.65 -4.98 35.06
N GLY A 370 -15.50 -4.30 35.05
CA GLY A 370 -14.58 -4.30 36.19
C GLY A 370 -13.99 -2.93 36.49
N THR A 371 -12.69 -2.91 36.82
CA THR A 371 -11.99 -1.69 37.19
C THR A 371 -11.73 -0.82 35.95
N ASN A 372 -12.15 0.45 36.03
CA ASN A 372 -11.69 1.47 35.10
C ASN A 372 -10.21 1.76 35.38
N ARG A 373 -9.40 1.95 34.34
CA ARG A 373 -7.97 2.28 34.41
C ARG A 373 -7.06 1.13 34.87
N ILE A 374 -7.22 -0.07 34.29
CA ILE A 374 -6.33 -1.21 34.58
C ILE A 374 -4.90 -0.90 34.13
N ILE A 375 -4.75 -0.31 32.93
CA ILE A 375 -3.48 0.22 32.43
C ILE A 375 -3.68 1.67 32.02
N HIS A 376 -2.78 2.52 32.48
CA HIS A 376 -2.58 3.87 31.97
C HIS A 376 -1.09 4.10 31.80
N GLN A 377 -0.65 4.23 30.55
CA GLN A 377 0.76 4.43 30.21
C GLN A 377 0.90 5.68 29.37
N THR A 378 1.94 6.46 29.66
CA THR A 378 2.27 7.71 28.98
C THR A 378 3.74 7.65 28.54
N GLY A 379 4.09 8.40 27.50
CA GLY A 379 5.50 8.48 27.06
C GLY A 379 6.01 7.21 26.40
N LEU A 380 5.13 6.36 25.86
CA LEU A 380 5.53 5.14 25.16
C LEU A 380 6.19 5.53 23.83
N THR A 381 7.45 5.17 23.61
CA THR A 381 8.19 5.52 22.38
C THR A 381 8.08 4.46 21.29
N GLY A 382 7.62 3.25 21.63
CA GLY A 382 7.33 2.17 20.69
C GLY A 382 5.88 2.18 20.21
N ASN A 383 5.53 1.21 19.38
CA ASN A 383 4.19 1.00 18.85
C ASN A 383 3.48 -0.20 19.47
N SER A 384 3.95 -0.65 20.63
CA SER A 384 3.38 -1.77 21.36
C SER A 384 3.58 -1.63 22.87
N PHE A 385 2.75 -2.35 23.62
CA PHE A 385 2.82 -2.46 25.07
C PHE A 385 2.44 -3.86 25.54
N THR A 386 3.30 -4.49 26.33
CA THR A 386 3.02 -5.75 27.03
C THR A 386 2.95 -5.49 28.54
N PRO A 387 1.83 -5.81 29.22
CA PRO A 387 1.74 -5.71 30.67
C PRO A 387 2.81 -6.57 31.35
N SER A 388 3.44 -6.05 32.40
CA SER A 388 4.44 -6.78 33.19
C SER A 388 3.82 -7.80 34.16
N GLU A 389 2.52 -7.68 34.41
CA GLU A 389 1.74 -8.51 35.33
C GLU A 389 0.55 -9.12 34.59
N ASP A 390 0.10 -10.28 35.04
CA ASP A 390 -1.08 -10.95 34.50
C ASP A 390 -2.33 -10.08 34.65
N LEU A 391 -3.02 -9.83 33.55
CA LEU A 391 -4.35 -9.24 33.54
C LEU A 391 -5.37 -10.28 34.05
N PRO A 392 -6.32 -9.86 34.91
CA PRO A 392 -7.43 -10.72 35.30
C PRO A 392 -8.21 -11.25 34.09
N ILE A 393 -8.83 -12.42 34.24
CA ILE A 393 -9.77 -12.94 33.24
C ILE A 393 -10.91 -11.95 33.03
N GLY A 394 -11.25 -11.67 31.77
CA GLY A 394 -12.35 -10.78 31.41
C GLY A 394 -12.20 -10.11 30.05
N THR A 395 -13.18 -9.28 29.71
CA THR A 395 -13.19 -8.47 28.48
C THR A 395 -12.62 -7.09 28.77
N TYR A 396 -11.83 -6.56 27.85
CA TYR A 396 -11.14 -5.29 27.96
C TYR A 396 -11.40 -4.40 26.76
N HIS A 397 -11.35 -3.09 26.97
CA HIS A 397 -11.27 -2.07 25.94
C HIS A 397 -9.92 -1.36 26.03
N ALA A 398 -9.22 -1.27 24.91
CA ALA A 398 -7.98 -0.51 24.77
C ALA A 398 -8.15 0.61 23.74
N TRP A 399 -7.49 1.73 24.00
CA TRP A 399 -7.39 2.84 23.05
C TRP A 399 -6.10 3.61 23.29
N VAL A 400 -5.55 4.17 22.22
CA VAL A 400 -4.23 4.81 22.19
C VAL A 400 -4.31 6.15 21.45
N ARG A 401 -3.48 7.11 21.82
CA ARG A 401 -3.32 8.36 21.05
C ARG A 401 -1.84 8.71 20.86
N PRO A 402 -1.48 9.32 19.72
CA PRO A 402 -0.14 9.87 19.53
C PRO A 402 0.04 11.17 20.33
N VAL A 403 1.28 11.47 20.71
CA VAL A 403 1.69 12.70 21.40
C VAL A 403 3.00 13.22 20.80
N ASN A 404 3.06 14.51 20.52
CA ASN A 404 4.25 15.20 20.05
C ASN A 404 4.49 16.50 20.84
N ASP A 405 5.46 17.30 20.41
CA ASP A 405 5.81 18.58 21.06
C ASP A 405 4.66 19.60 21.04
N ASP A 406 3.73 19.48 20.09
CA ASP A 406 2.55 20.34 19.95
C ASP A 406 1.37 19.88 20.84
N GLY A 407 1.42 18.66 21.38
CA GLY A 407 0.45 18.12 22.32
C GLY A 407 -0.05 16.73 21.99
N ALA A 408 -1.19 16.36 22.58
CA ALA A 408 -1.79 15.04 22.42
C ALA A 408 -2.85 15.04 21.30
N GLY A 409 -2.76 14.04 20.41
CA GLY A 409 -3.71 13.81 19.34
C GLY A 409 -5.05 13.23 19.81
N VAL A 410 -5.90 12.88 18.85
CA VAL A 410 -7.21 12.26 19.12
C VAL A 410 -7.01 10.80 19.54
N TRP A 411 -7.85 10.32 20.45
CA TRP A 411 -7.91 8.90 20.81
C TRP A 411 -8.32 8.05 19.60
N SER A 412 -7.74 6.87 19.51
CA SER A 412 -8.23 5.80 18.65
C SER A 412 -9.68 5.42 18.96
N ASP A 413 -10.31 4.74 18.03
CA ASP A 413 -11.52 3.97 18.36
C ASP A 413 -11.19 2.94 19.45
N LEU A 414 -12.20 2.61 20.26
CA LEU A 414 -12.10 1.57 21.28
C LEU A 414 -11.92 0.21 20.60
N HIS A 415 -10.88 -0.52 21.00
CA HIS A 415 -10.64 -1.89 20.57
C HIS A 415 -10.92 -2.88 21.70
N SER A 416 -11.73 -3.91 21.44
CA SER A 416 -12.09 -4.92 22.43
C SER A 416 -11.24 -6.18 22.31
N PHE A 417 -10.71 -6.68 23.43
CA PHE A 417 -10.03 -7.98 23.52
C PHE A 417 -10.45 -8.74 24.79
N ARG A 418 -10.11 -10.03 24.88
CA ARG A 418 -10.46 -10.88 26.03
C ARG A 418 -9.22 -11.60 26.56
N VAL A 419 -9.11 -11.66 27.88
CA VAL A 419 -8.15 -12.51 28.62
C VAL A 419 -8.93 -13.67 29.21
N GLY A 420 -8.45 -14.90 29.00
CA GLY A 420 -9.07 -16.14 29.50
C GLY A 420 -8.02 -17.17 29.93
N LEU A 421 -8.47 -18.39 30.28
CA LEU A 421 -7.61 -19.52 30.64
C LEU A 421 -6.61 -19.91 29.54
N SER A 422 -5.34 -19.95 29.90
CA SER A 422 -4.26 -20.37 29.01
C SER A 422 -4.43 -21.81 28.51
N GLU A 423 -4.03 -22.04 27.26
CA GLU A 423 -3.98 -23.37 26.68
C GLU A 423 -2.94 -24.23 27.40
N VAL A 424 -3.25 -25.52 27.55
CA VAL A 424 -2.31 -26.49 28.09
C VAL A 424 -1.45 -27.09 26.98
N THR A 425 -0.23 -27.48 27.30
CA THR A 425 0.65 -28.23 26.41
C THR A 425 0.73 -29.67 26.90
N ILE A 426 0.49 -30.65 26.02
CA ILE A 426 0.69 -32.06 26.32
C ILE A 426 2.20 -32.34 26.35
N THR A 427 2.68 -32.92 27.45
CA THR A 427 4.09 -33.24 27.69
C THR A 427 4.38 -34.74 27.55
N SER A 428 3.35 -35.58 27.62
CA SER A 428 3.43 -37.02 27.33
C SER A 428 2.09 -37.53 26.81
N PRO A 429 2.06 -38.41 25.79
CA PRO A 429 3.16 -38.66 24.86
C PRO A 429 3.54 -37.35 24.13
N ASP A 430 4.82 -37.15 23.82
CA ASP A 430 5.30 -36.00 23.04
C ASP A 430 5.28 -36.27 21.51
N GLY A 431 4.95 -37.50 21.14
CA GLY A 431 4.84 -38.00 19.77
C GLY A 431 5.40 -39.43 19.66
N GLY A 432 5.28 -40.04 18.48
CA GLY A 432 5.91 -41.34 18.21
C GLY A 432 5.27 -42.53 18.94
N PHE A 433 6.07 -43.58 19.20
CA PHE A 433 5.59 -44.86 19.71
C PHE A 433 5.55 -44.92 21.24
N VAL A 434 4.47 -45.47 21.78
CA VAL A 434 4.34 -45.86 23.20
C VAL A 434 4.12 -47.37 23.29
N ASN A 435 5.07 -48.06 23.92
CA ASN A 435 5.02 -49.53 24.07
C ASN A 435 4.24 -49.97 25.32
N THR A 436 2.99 -49.54 25.40
CA THR A 436 2.07 -49.92 26.47
C THR A 436 0.64 -49.72 25.99
N PRO A 437 -0.29 -50.64 26.27
CA PRO A 437 -1.70 -50.43 25.92
C PRO A 437 -2.36 -49.35 26.79
N ARG A 438 -1.69 -48.84 27.83
CA ARG A 438 -2.19 -47.78 28.73
C ARG A 438 -1.17 -46.66 28.86
N PRO A 439 -0.99 -45.83 27.83
CA PRO A 439 -0.06 -44.71 27.89
C PRO A 439 -0.51 -43.67 28.91
N VAL A 440 0.44 -43.14 29.69
CA VAL A 440 0.18 -42.01 30.59
C VAL A 440 0.20 -40.72 29.77
N ILE A 441 -0.92 -40.01 29.79
CA ILE A 441 -1.08 -38.70 29.16
C ILE A 441 -0.86 -37.62 30.20
N GLU A 442 0.08 -36.71 29.97
CA GLU A 442 0.44 -35.62 30.88
C GLU A 442 0.43 -34.28 30.15
N TRP A 443 0.12 -33.20 30.86
CA TRP A 443 0.09 -31.84 30.31
C TRP A 443 0.51 -30.79 31.35
N THR A 444 0.78 -29.57 30.88
CA THR A 444 1.09 -28.43 31.74
C THR A 444 -0.15 -27.94 32.49
N ALA A 445 -0.01 -27.49 33.73
CA ALA A 445 -1.09 -26.81 34.43
C ALA A 445 -1.39 -25.44 33.79
N ALA A 446 -2.68 -25.07 33.70
CA ALA A 446 -3.10 -23.72 33.34
C ALA A 446 -3.39 -22.91 34.62
N ALA A 447 -2.95 -21.66 34.67
CA ALA A 447 -3.18 -20.79 35.83
C ALA A 447 -4.68 -20.63 36.09
N THR A 448 -5.10 -20.78 37.35
CA THR A 448 -6.51 -20.71 37.81
C THR A 448 -7.46 -21.78 37.28
N ALA A 449 -6.98 -22.75 36.49
CA ALA A 449 -7.77 -23.90 36.11
C ALA A 449 -8.00 -24.82 37.31
N THR A 450 -9.24 -25.25 37.51
CA THR A 450 -9.63 -26.20 38.57
C THR A 450 -9.89 -27.59 38.01
N GLU A 451 -10.14 -27.71 36.71
CA GLU A 451 -10.52 -28.93 36.02
C GLU A 451 -9.97 -28.99 34.59
N TYR A 452 -9.92 -30.19 33.99
CA TYR A 452 -9.52 -30.41 32.60
C TYR A 452 -10.47 -31.39 31.90
N ASP A 453 -10.68 -31.18 30.59
CA ASP A 453 -11.33 -32.16 29.71
C ASP A 453 -10.27 -32.76 28.78
N LEU A 454 -10.32 -34.07 28.57
CA LEU A 454 -9.40 -34.82 27.71
C LEU A 454 -10.17 -35.58 26.63
N TRP A 455 -9.67 -35.50 25.40
CA TRP A 455 -10.24 -36.16 24.24
C TRP A 455 -9.16 -36.97 23.52
N VAL A 456 -9.39 -38.27 23.30
CA VAL A 456 -8.55 -39.11 22.44
C VAL A 456 -9.35 -39.69 21.26
N ASN A 457 -8.77 -39.66 20.07
CA ASN A 457 -9.26 -40.35 18.86
C ASN A 457 -8.35 -41.52 18.51
N HIS A 458 -8.92 -42.60 17.99
CA HIS A 458 -8.20 -43.62 17.22
C HIS A 458 -8.24 -43.20 15.75
N VAL A 459 -7.12 -42.70 15.23
CA VAL A 459 -7.00 -42.06 13.91
C VAL A 459 -7.39 -43.05 12.81
N GLY A 460 -8.37 -42.68 11.99
CA GLY A 460 -8.85 -43.51 10.88
C GLY A 460 -9.80 -44.65 11.28
N VAL A 461 -9.95 -44.94 12.57
CA VAL A 461 -10.80 -46.05 13.06
C VAL A 461 -12.01 -45.54 13.84
N GLN A 462 -11.80 -44.74 14.89
CA GLN A 462 -12.86 -44.29 15.77
C GLN A 462 -12.59 -42.90 16.32
N ASN A 463 -13.53 -41.99 16.09
CA ASN A 463 -13.55 -40.71 16.78
C ASN A 463 -14.03 -40.91 18.22
N GLN A 464 -13.36 -40.24 19.15
CA GLN A 464 -13.68 -40.18 20.59
C GLN A 464 -13.65 -41.56 21.25
N VAL A 465 -12.48 -42.22 21.20
CA VAL A 465 -12.25 -43.47 21.93
C VAL A 465 -12.18 -43.23 23.44
N ILE A 466 -11.69 -42.07 23.87
CA ILE A 466 -11.71 -41.62 25.26
C ILE A 466 -12.25 -40.19 25.30
N ARG A 467 -13.20 -39.95 26.20
CA ARG A 467 -13.68 -38.61 26.55
C ARG A 467 -13.83 -38.52 28.06
N GLU A 468 -12.90 -37.80 28.68
CA GLU A 468 -12.93 -37.54 30.10
C GLU A 468 -13.21 -36.06 30.34
N THR A 469 -13.98 -35.78 31.38
CA THR A 469 -14.36 -34.42 31.76
C THR A 469 -14.14 -34.22 33.24
N SER A 470 -13.87 -32.99 33.65
CA SER A 470 -13.70 -32.62 35.06
C SER A 470 -12.54 -33.36 35.76
N LEU A 471 -11.44 -33.60 35.04
CA LEU A 471 -10.21 -34.14 35.61
C LEU A 471 -9.55 -33.08 36.52
N SER A 472 -9.21 -33.44 37.75
CA SER A 472 -8.65 -32.50 38.75
C SER A 472 -7.12 -32.40 38.75
N GLY A 473 -6.44 -33.28 38.01
CA GLY A 473 -4.99 -33.32 37.89
C GLY A 473 -4.52 -33.05 36.46
N THR A 474 -3.20 -33.05 36.27
CA THR A 474 -2.56 -32.82 34.96
C THR A 474 -2.04 -34.10 34.31
N THR A 475 -2.64 -35.24 34.68
CA THR A 475 -2.28 -36.56 34.19
C THR A 475 -3.51 -37.44 34.07
N PHE A 476 -3.51 -38.33 33.09
CA PHE A 476 -4.56 -39.32 32.87
C PHE A 476 -3.95 -40.63 32.36
N THR A 477 -4.41 -41.76 32.89
CA THR A 477 -4.05 -43.10 32.40
C THR A 477 -5.33 -43.84 32.02
N PRO A 478 -5.44 -44.38 30.79
CA PRO A 478 -6.60 -45.16 30.38
C PRO A 478 -6.94 -46.29 31.35
N SER A 479 -8.23 -46.40 31.69
CA SER A 479 -8.76 -47.44 32.59
C SER A 479 -8.93 -48.80 31.89
N SER A 480 -8.93 -48.81 30.56
CA SER A 480 -8.90 -50.00 29.69
C SER A 480 -7.71 -49.95 28.74
N ASP A 481 -7.34 -51.12 28.25
CA ASP A 481 -6.28 -51.26 27.24
C ASP A 481 -6.76 -50.60 25.93
N LEU A 482 -5.90 -49.80 25.33
CA LEU A 482 -6.03 -49.32 23.97
C LEU A 482 -5.52 -50.41 23.01
N GLU A 483 -6.19 -50.54 21.87
CA GLU A 483 -5.74 -51.42 20.79
C GLU A 483 -4.46 -50.86 20.15
N ASP A 484 -3.71 -51.74 19.48
CA ASP A 484 -2.57 -51.29 18.66
C ASP A 484 -3.08 -50.37 17.54
N GLY A 485 -2.48 -49.18 17.41
CA GLY A 485 -2.91 -48.19 16.42
C GLY A 485 -2.48 -46.75 16.71
N VAL A 486 -2.84 -45.83 15.82
CA VAL A 486 -2.45 -44.42 15.87
C VAL A 486 -3.52 -43.60 16.58
N TYR A 487 -3.16 -42.87 17.62
CA TYR A 487 -4.05 -42.07 18.42
C TYR A 487 -3.69 -40.59 18.36
N ARG A 488 -4.71 -39.73 18.52
CA ARG A 488 -4.51 -38.28 18.66
C ARG A 488 -5.24 -37.77 19.89
N VAL A 489 -4.55 -37.00 20.72
CA VAL A 489 -5.06 -36.49 22.00
C VAL A 489 -5.07 -34.97 22.05
N TRP A 490 -6.09 -34.42 22.70
CA TRP A 490 -6.25 -33.01 23.02
C TRP A 490 -6.67 -32.86 24.47
N VAL A 491 -6.24 -31.77 25.11
CA VAL A 491 -6.64 -31.40 26.47
C VAL A 491 -7.03 -29.93 26.51
N LYS A 492 -8.05 -29.56 27.27
CA LYS A 492 -8.37 -28.16 27.58
C LYS A 492 -8.52 -27.95 29.08
N ALA A 493 -8.17 -26.76 29.54
CA ALA A 493 -8.32 -26.32 30.92
C ALA A 493 -9.70 -25.69 31.17
N LYS A 494 -10.20 -25.82 32.39
CA LYS A 494 -11.51 -25.33 32.81
C LYS A 494 -11.47 -24.79 34.24
N ASN A 495 -12.35 -23.84 34.52
CA ASN A 495 -12.72 -23.45 35.87
C ASN A 495 -14.24 -23.24 35.95
N SER A 496 -14.75 -22.75 37.08
CA SER A 496 -16.20 -22.53 37.27
C SER A 496 -16.80 -21.44 36.37
N ALA A 497 -15.97 -20.60 35.73
CA ALA A 497 -16.40 -19.46 34.93
C ALA A 497 -16.18 -19.65 33.43
N GLU A 498 -15.16 -20.40 33.01
CA GLU A 498 -14.77 -20.52 31.61
C GLU A 498 -13.95 -21.80 31.28
N GLU A 499 -13.69 -21.98 29.98
CA GLU A 499 -12.86 -23.04 29.41
C GLU A 499 -11.81 -22.44 28.46
N SER A 500 -10.60 -23.03 28.41
CA SER A 500 -9.59 -22.70 27.40
C SER A 500 -9.95 -23.29 26.03
N ASN A 501 -9.24 -22.87 24.98
CA ASN A 501 -9.18 -23.67 23.76
C ASN A 501 -8.58 -25.05 24.05
N TRP A 502 -8.86 -26.01 23.16
CA TRP A 502 -8.13 -27.27 23.12
C TRP A 502 -6.67 -27.02 22.80
N SER A 503 -5.78 -27.75 23.46
CA SER A 503 -4.36 -27.81 23.16
C SER A 503 -4.12 -28.14 21.68
N LEU A 504 -2.91 -27.89 21.20
CA LEU A 504 -2.46 -28.54 19.96
C LEU A 504 -2.56 -30.06 20.13
N GLY A 505 -3.14 -30.73 19.14
CA GLY A 505 -3.39 -32.17 19.22
C GLY A 505 -2.13 -32.98 18.94
N VAL A 506 -1.68 -33.78 19.89
CA VAL A 506 -0.49 -34.65 19.77
C VAL A 506 -0.90 -36.02 19.24
N THR A 507 -0.15 -36.51 18.24
CA THR A 507 -0.37 -37.83 17.62
C THR A 507 0.71 -38.79 18.09
N PHE A 508 0.32 -39.98 18.54
CA PHE A 508 1.20 -41.03 19.02
C PHE A 508 0.67 -42.41 18.59
N GLU A 509 1.51 -43.44 18.63
CA GLU A 509 1.15 -44.80 18.22
C GLU A 509 1.27 -45.75 19.41
N VAL A 510 0.17 -46.42 19.75
CA VAL A 510 0.16 -47.51 20.73
C VAL A 510 0.54 -48.78 20.01
N SER A 511 1.54 -49.49 20.53
CA SER A 511 1.79 -50.87 20.16
C SER A 511 2.16 -51.70 21.37
N THR A 512 1.75 -52.96 21.36
CA THR A 512 2.11 -53.96 22.38
C THR A 512 3.20 -54.94 21.90
N ALA A 513 3.77 -54.68 20.72
CA ALA A 513 4.81 -55.51 20.15
C ALA A 513 6.06 -55.58 21.04
N VAL A 514 6.61 -56.78 21.20
CA VAL A 514 7.85 -57.00 21.94
C VAL A 514 8.98 -56.24 21.24
N VAL A 515 9.63 -55.31 21.95
CA VAL A 515 10.80 -54.59 21.41
C VAL A 515 11.99 -55.55 21.40
N PRO A 516 12.58 -55.89 20.24
CA PRO A 516 13.68 -56.82 20.20
C PRO A 516 14.94 -56.22 20.84
N GLN A 517 15.77 -57.07 21.44
CA GLN A 517 17.00 -56.66 22.13
C GLN A 517 18.21 -57.39 21.57
N PHE A 518 19.20 -56.68 21.04
CA PHE A 518 20.41 -57.31 20.51
C PHE A 518 21.14 -58.15 21.56
N THR A 519 21.55 -59.35 21.16
CA THR A 519 22.33 -60.31 21.96
C THR A 519 23.71 -60.57 21.35
N GLY A 520 23.97 -60.12 20.13
CA GLY A 520 25.25 -60.27 19.43
C GLY A 520 25.36 -59.37 18.19
N PRO A 521 26.55 -59.28 17.56
CA PRO A 521 27.70 -60.16 17.75
C PRO A 521 28.51 -59.96 19.03
N ASN A 522 29.35 -60.95 19.36
CA ASN A 522 30.44 -60.79 20.32
C ASN A 522 31.40 -59.67 19.88
N GLN A 523 31.92 -58.91 20.84
CA GLN A 523 32.76 -57.74 20.55
C GLN A 523 34.25 -57.99 20.83
N PRO A 524 35.16 -57.56 19.94
CA PRO A 524 34.90 -57.15 18.56
C PRO A 524 34.63 -58.37 17.67
N ALA A 525 33.89 -58.16 16.58
CA ALA A 525 33.71 -59.20 15.57
C ALA A 525 35.01 -59.41 14.77
N THR A 526 35.53 -60.64 14.76
CA THR A 526 36.78 -60.99 14.06
C THR A 526 36.57 -61.47 12.62
N THR A 527 35.33 -61.41 12.12
CA THR A 527 34.93 -61.73 10.75
C THR A 527 34.29 -60.51 10.10
N ALA A 528 34.42 -60.38 8.77
CA ALA A 528 33.82 -59.29 8.00
C ALA A 528 32.29 -59.44 7.90
N ARG A 529 31.73 -60.60 8.24
CA ARG A 529 30.29 -60.87 8.23
C ARG A 529 29.83 -61.37 9.60
N PRO A 530 29.84 -60.52 10.64
CA PRO A 530 29.32 -60.92 11.93
C PRO A 530 27.83 -61.21 11.85
N THR A 531 27.40 -62.35 12.39
CA THR A 531 25.98 -62.61 12.60
C THR A 531 25.44 -61.66 13.67
N LEU A 532 24.44 -60.87 13.32
CA LEU A 532 23.67 -60.04 14.25
C LEU A 532 22.58 -60.91 14.85
N THR A 533 22.45 -60.92 16.17
CA THR A 533 21.42 -61.71 16.86
C THR A 533 20.68 -60.86 17.87
N TRP A 534 19.40 -61.13 18.10
CA TRP A 534 18.59 -60.47 19.11
C TRP A 534 17.68 -61.46 19.82
N ALA A 535 17.09 -61.05 20.93
CA ALA A 535 15.96 -61.73 21.56
C ALA A 535 14.65 -61.11 21.04
N GLY A 536 13.69 -61.95 20.66
CA GLY A 536 12.36 -61.58 20.17
C GLY A 536 11.46 -62.83 20.04
N GLY A 537 10.26 -62.72 19.47
CA GLY A 537 9.36 -63.87 19.24
C GLY A 537 9.85 -64.81 18.14
N ASP A 538 9.57 -66.11 18.28
CA ASP A 538 10.08 -67.18 17.40
C ASP A 538 9.43 -67.22 15.99
N ASP A 539 8.30 -66.53 15.77
CA ASP A 539 7.53 -66.48 14.51
C ASP A 539 7.47 -65.07 13.88
N ASP A 540 8.36 -64.18 14.34
CA ASP A 540 8.34 -62.77 13.99
C ASP A 540 9.12 -62.49 12.69
N THR A 541 8.64 -61.48 11.96
CA THR A 541 9.39 -60.84 10.87
C THR A 541 9.97 -59.54 11.38
N TYR A 542 11.23 -59.26 11.08
CA TYR A 542 11.95 -58.10 11.61
C TYR A 542 12.44 -57.18 10.49
N GLU A 543 12.51 -55.91 10.83
CA GLU A 543 13.28 -54.93 10.07
C GLU A 543 14.59 -54.62 10.81
N LEU A 544 15.71 -54.78 10.12
CA LEU A 544 17.05 -54.53 10.61
C LEU A 544 17.68 -53.35 9.88
N TRP A 545 18.25 -52.43 10.64
CA TRP A 545 19.00 -51.29 10.12
C TRP A 545 20.39 -51.25 10.75
N VAL A 546 21.45 -51.09 9.92
CA VAL A 546 22.84 -50.93 10.40
C VAL A 546 23.52 -49.76 9.68
N ASN A 547 24.11 -48.87 10.46
CA ASN A 547 24.92 -47.73 9.99
C ASN A 547 26.38 -47.91 10.40
N GLN A 548 27.30 -47.41 9.58
CA GLN A 548 28.69 -47.25 10.00
C GLN A 548 28.86 -45.89 10.69
N ILE A 549 29.49 -45.90 11.87
CA ILE A 549 29.76 -44.67 12.65
C ILE A 549 30.90 -43.91 11.97
N GLY A 550 30.64 -42.66 11.58
CA GLY A 550 31.60 -41.81 10.86
C GLY A 550 31.80 -42.18 9.38
N GLY A 551 30.99 -43.10 8.85
CA GLY A 551 31.08 -43.58 7.46
C GLY A 551 29.72 -43.54 6.75
N THR A 552 29.47 -44.54 5.90
CA THR A 552 28.23 -44.65 5.13
C THR A 552 27.01 -44.83 6.04
N VAL A 553 26.02 -43.98 5.86
CA VAL A 553 24.70 -44.13 6.48
C VAL A 553 23.93 -45.22 5.73
N ARG A 554 23.41 -46.21 6.46
CA ARG A 554 22.63 -47.37 5.98
C ARG A 554 23.45 -48.38 5.16
N VAL A 555 24.34 -49.10 5.84
CA VAL A 555 25.13 -50.20 5.26
C VAL A 555 24.31 -51.48 5.12
N ILE A 556 23.38 -51.74 6.04
CA ILE A 556 22.39 -52.80 5.94
C ILE A 556 21.02 -52.20 6.19
N HIS A 557 20.05 -52.52 5.35
CA HIS A 557 18.63 -52.34 5.62
C HIS A 557 17.86 -53.48 4.99
N ASP A 558 17.21 -54.27 5.85
CA ASP A 558 16.43 -55.44 5.45
C ASP A 558 15.11 -55.41 6.21
N GLU A 559 13.99 -55.42 5.49
CA GLU A 559 12.64 -55.31 6.05
C GLU A 559 11.96 -56.66 6.25
N GLY A 560 12.62 -57.76 5.88
CA GLY A 560 12.02 -59.10 5.83
C GLY A 560 12.84 -60.16 6.55
N VAL A 561 13.57 -59.79 7.60
CA VAL A 561 14.41 -60.75 8.33
C VAL A 561 13.51 -61.71 9.11
N THR A 562 13.54 -62.99 8.72
CA THR A 562 12.78 -64.05 9.40
C THR A 562 13.62 -64.66 10.52
N GLY A 563 13.08 -64.70 11.73
CA GLY A 563 13.76 -65.22 12.92
C GLY A 563 14.74 -64.22 13.55
N ASN A 564 15.44 -64.65 14.60
CA ASN A 564 16.13 -63.75 15.53
C ASN A 564 17.61 -63.50 15.20
N SER A 565 17.98 -63.66 13.94
CA SER A 565 19.36 -63.47 13.50
C SER A 565 19.46 -63.01 12.05
N TYR A 566 20.51 -62.27 11.76
CA TYR A 566 20.84 -61.80 10.41
C TYR A 566 22.29 -62.10 10.07
N PHE A 567 22.52 -62.72 8.92
CA PHE A 567 23.85 -62.97 8.38
C PHE A 567 24.11 -62.03 7.19
N PRO A 568 25.09 -61.10 7.30
CA PRO A 568 25.40 -60.16 6.22
C PRO A 568 25.73 -60.83 4.89
N THR A 569 25.11 -60.36 3.81
CA THR A 569 25.34 -60.88 2.44
C THR A 569 26.62 -60.32 1.81
N THR A 570 27.17 -59.25 2.36
CA THR A 570 28.40 -58.57 1.92
C THR A 570 29.34 -58.34 3.10
N ASP A 571 30.63 -58.19 2.81
CA ASP A 571 31.66 -57.94 3.82
C ASP A 571 31.51 -56.51 4.37
N LEU A 572 31.42 -56.41 5.69
CA LEU A 572 31.52 -55.14 6.41
C LEU A 572 33.00 -54.78 6.54
N ALA A 573 33.34 -53.52 6.20
CA ALA A 573 34.67 -53.00 6.41
C ALA A 573 35.03 -52.95 7.91
N ASN A 574 36.32 -52.91 8.23
CA ASN A 574 36.75 -52.68 9.61
C ASN A 574 36.27 -51.31 10.10
N GLY A 575 35.69 -51.26 11.30
CA GLY A 575 35.16 -50.03 11.87
C GLY A 575 34.03 -50.26 12.88
N ASN A 576 33.47 -49.14 13.35
CA ASN A 576 32.38 -49.12 14.34
C ASN A 576 31.03 -48.97 13.64
N TYR A 577 30.03 -49.69 14.14
CA TYR A 577 28.70 -49.75 13.58
C TYR A 577 27.65 -49.56 14.66
N ARG A 578 26.48 -49.06 14.26
CA ARG A 578 25.29 -48.94 15.10
C ARG A 578 24.11 -49.61 14.40
N ALA A 579 23.41 -50.46 15.12
CA ALA A 579 22.31 -51.26 14.63
C ALA A 579 21.01 -51.01 15.42
N TRP A 580 19.88 -51.17 14.73
CA TRP A 580 18.54 -51.15 15.29
C TRP A 580 17.74 -52.27 14.66
N VAL A 581 16.87 -52.89 15.44
CA VAL A 581 15.94 -53.91 14.95
C VAL A 581 14.55 -53.64 15.50
N ARG A 582 13.51 -53.86 14.70
CA ARG A 582 12.11 -53.80 15.15
C ARG A 582 11.31 -54.96 14.63
N HIS A 583 10.29 -55.37 15.37
CA HIS A 583 9.30 -56.31 14.89
C HIS A 583 8.46 -55.66 13.77
N ARG A 584 8.18 -56.38 12.69
CA ARG A 584 7.42 -55.90 11.54
C ARG A 584 6.45 -56.97 11.02
N PRO A 585 5.24 -57.07 11.58
CA PRO A 585 4.19 -57.93 11.04
C PRO A 585 3.90 -57.63 9.57
N ALA A 586 3.48 -58.63 8.80
CA ALA A 586 3.22 -58.56 7.35
C ALA A 586 2.14 -57.53 6.91
N ALA A 587 1.52 -56.80 7.85
CA ALA A 587 0.43 -55.85 7.61
C ALA A 587 0.52 -54.54 8.42
N SER A 588 1.65 -54.21 9.07
CA SER A 588 1.81 -52.95 9.82
C SER A 588 3.09 -52.19 9.48
N ASP A 589 3.15 -50.91 9.87
CA ASP A 589 4.32 -50.02 9.70
C ASP A 589 5.52 -50.36 10.62
N GLY A 590 5.45 -51.51 11.30
CA GLY A 590 6.45 -52.01 12.24
C GLY A 590 6.30 -51.45 13.65
N GLY A 591 6.58 -52.28 14.66
CA GLY A 591 6.61 -51.89 16.06
C GLY A 591 7.81 -50.98 16.41
N PRO A 592 8.01 -50.67 17.70
CA PRO A 592 9.09 -49.79 18.14
C PRO A 592 10.48 -50.36 17.79
N TRP A 593 11.40 -49.47 17.41
CA TRP A 593 12.82 -49.79 17.26
C TRP A 593 13.45 -50.17 18.60
N SER A 594 14.37 -51.14 18.56
CA SER A 594 15.25 -51.45 19.67
C SER A 594 16.06 -50.24 20.10
N ALA A 595 16.61 -50.29 21.31
CA ALA A 595 17.73 -49.43 21.66
C ALA A 595 18.86 -49.61 20.61
N ALA A 596 19.62 -48.54 20.38
CA ALA A 596 20.78 -48.59 19.51
C ALA A 596 21.81 -49.58 20.05
N PHE A 597 22.23 -50.54 19.22
CA PHE A 597 23.28 -51.49 19.55
C PHE A 597 24.55 -51.16 18.78
N GLU A 598 25.66 -50.97 19.47
CA GLU A 598 26.95 -50.66 18.83
C GLU A 598 27.85 -51.89 18.77
N PHE A 599 28.51 -52.09 17.63
CA PHE A 599 29.48 -53.16 17.45
C PHE A 599 30.69 -52.74 16.63
N THR A 600 31.79 -53.45 16.77
CA THR A 600 33.03 -53.23 16.00
C THR A 600 33.36 -54.43 15.13
N VAL A 601 33.68 -54.18 13.86
CA VAL A 601 34.27 -55.17 12.94
C VAL A 601 35.77 -54.97 12.91
N ALA A 602 36.51 -56.02 13.27
CA ALA A 602 37.95 -56.02 13.48
C ALA A 602 38.57 -57.28 12.87
N THR A 603 38.59 -57.35 11.53
CA THR A 603 39.20 -58.45 10.79
C THR A 603 40.71 -58.28 10.65
N ALA A 604 41.45 -59.37 10.88
CA ALA A 604 42.88 -59.43 10.66
C ALA A 604 43.20 -59.57 9.16
N PRO A 605 44.32 -59.00 8.68
CA PRO A 605 44.78 -59.22 7.32
C PRO A 605 45.06 -60.69 7.01
N SER A 606 44.99 -61.06 5.73
CA SER A 606 45.40 -62.39 5.28
C SER A 606 46.90 -62.63 5.50
N THR A 607 47.30 -63.85 5.86
CA THR A 607 48.71 -64.25 5.92
C THR A 607 49.38 -64.07 4.55
N ILE A 608 50.59 -63.49 4.54
CA ILE A 608 51.43 -63.29 3.35
C ILE A 608 52.75 -64.05 3.48
N GLN A 609 53.53 -64.13 2.40
CA GLN A 609 54.85 -64.79 2.38
C GLN A 609 55.87 -63.88 1.68
N ILE A 610 57.14 -63.97 2.08
CA ILE A 610 58.25 -63.39 1.31
C ILE A 610 58.36 -64.18 0.00
N THR A 611 58.34 -63.47 -1.12
CA THR A 611 58.32 -64.06 -2.45
C THR A 611 59.70 -64.16 -3.07
N ASP A 612 60.57 -63.18 -2.81
CA ASP A 612 61.89 -63.13 -3.43
C ASP A 612 62.91 -62.41 -2.53
N VAL A 613 64.17 -62.81 -2.66
CA VAL A 613 65.32 -62.15 -2.04
C VAL A 613 66.41 -61.98 -3.11
N THR A 614 66.69 -60.74 -3.48
CA THR A 614 67.67 -60.39 -4.53
C THR A 614 68.88 -59.65 -3.93
N GLY A 615 69.96 -59.48 -4.71
CA GLY A 615 71.18 -58.81 -4.24
C GLY A 615 71.96 -59.60 -3.19
N THR A 616 71.84 -60.93 -3.20
CA THR A 616 72.49 -61.86 -2.25
C THR A 616 73.99 -62.05 -2.49
N ASP A 617 74.50 -61.59 -3.63
CA ASP A 617 75.91 -61.39 -3.97
C ASP A 617 76.47 -60.06 -3.43
N SER A 618 75.61 -59.26 -2.80
CA SER A 618 75.97 -58.13 -1.98
C SER A 618 75.61 -58.43 -0.52
N LEU A 619 76.26 -57.75 0.41
CA LEU A 619 75.89 -57.82 1.82
C LEU A 619 74.60 -57.04 2.13
N ARG A 620 73.86 -56.57 1.11
CA ARG A 620 72.65 -55.75 1.22
C ARG A 620 71.48 -56.36 0.44
N PRO A 621 70.86 -57.45 0.94
CA PRO A 621 69.76 -58.09 0.24
C PRO A 621 68.50 -57.21 0.19
N THR A 622 67.71 -57.42 -0.87
CA THR A 622 66.35 -56.85 -1.02
C THR A 622 65.31 -57.97 -0.90
N LEU A 623 64.42 -57.88 0.08
CA LEU A 623 63.33 -58.82 0.33
C LEU A 623 62.01 -58.23 -0.19
N SER A 624 61.17 -59.01 -0.88
CA SER A 624 59.86 -58.57 -1.38
C SER A 624 58.72 -59.53 -1.00
N TRP A 625 57.49 -59.01 -0.90
CA TRP A 625 56.27 -59.77 -0.58
C TRP A 625 55.03 -59.15 -1.25
N PRO A 626 53.92 -59.90 -1.46
CA PRO A 626 52.70 -59.34 -2.02
C PRO A 626 51.91 -58.56 -0.96
N ALA A 627 50.98 -57.70 -1.42
CA ALA A 627 50.06 -57.02 -0.52
C ALA A 627 49.09 -58.01 0.16
N ALA A 628 48.86 -57.85 1.47
CA ALA A 628 47.85 -58.61 2.19
C ALA A 628 46.45 -58.00 1.99
N ASN A 629 45.39 -58.82 1.99
CA ASN A 629 44.03 -58.29 2.07
C ASN A 629 43.89 -57.46 3.36
N LEU A 630 43.36 -56.24 3.26
CA LEU A 630 43.28 -55.25 4.34
C LEU A 630 44.62 -54.76 4.91
N GLY A 631 45.76 -55.23 4.40
CA GLY A 631 47.09 -54.88 4.90
C GLY A 631 47.53 -53.49 4.46
N VAL A 632 47.84 -52.62 5.42
CA VAL A 632 48.35 -51.25 5.16
C VAL A 632 49.74 -51.01 5.75
N ARG A 633 50.19 -51.90 6.63
CA ARG A 633 51.48 -51.84 7.33
C ARG A 633 52.03 -53.25 7.48
N TYR A 634 53.35 -53.42 7.42
CA TYR A 634 54.03 -54.70 7.48
C TYR A 634 55.13 -54.70 8.54
N GLU A 635 55.33 -55.86 9.16
CA GLU A 635 56.41 -56.12 10.10
C GLU A 635 57.35 -57.16 9.50
N LEU A 636 58.62 -56.81 9.32
CA LEU A 636 59.68 -57.68 8.82
C LEU A 636 60.65 -58.04 9.95
N TRP A 637 60.84 -59.34 10.13
CA TRP A 637 61.78 -59.91 11.09
C TRP A 637 62.79 -60.77 10.35
N VAL A 638 64.09 -60.46 10.45
CA VAL A 638 65.18 -61.32 9.96
C VAL A 638 66.11 -61.73 11.11
N ASN A 639 66.54 -62.99 11.13
CA ASN A 639 67.58 -63.53 12.02
C ASN A 639 68.81 -63.95 11.22
N ASP A 640 70.00 -63.73 11.79
CA ASP A 640 71.24 -64.37 11.37
C ASP A 640 71.37 -65.71 12.10
N ILE A 641 71.36 -66.80 11.33
CA ILE A 641 71.36 -68.15 11.87
C ILE A 641 72.76 -68.59 12.27
N ASP A 642 73.77 -68.26 11.46
CA ASP A 642 75.13 -68.74 11.65
C ASP A 642 75.81 -68.06 12.85
N ASN A 643 75.50 -66.78 13.09
CA ASN A 643 75.99 -66.03 14.25
C ASN A 643 75.03 -66.09 15.44
N GLY A 644 73.87 -66.74 15.31
CA GLY A 644 72.86 -66.85 16.36
C GLY A 644 72.23 -65.52 16.78
N VAL A 645 72.27 -64.50 15.91
CA VAL A 645 71.75 -63.16 16.20
C VAL A 645 70.30 -63.06 15.75
N ALA A 646 69.39 -62.98 16.71
CA ALA A 646 67.99 -62.69 16.42
C ALA A 646 67.80 -61.20 16.09
N ARG A 647 66.87 -60.89 15.18
CA ARG A 647 66.45 -59.52 14.84
C ARG A 647 67.60 -58.66 14.31
N VAL A 648 68.45 -59.25 13.48
CA VAL A 648 69.46 -58.48 12.71
C VAL A 648 68.77 -57.43 11.83
N ILE A 649 67.55 -57.72 11.37
CA ILE A 649 66.60 -56.72 10.87
C ILE A 649 65.29 -56.91 11.65
N TRP A 650 64.75 -55.81 12.18
CA TRP A 650 63.44 -55.76 12.83
C TRP A 650 62.77 -54.43 12.52
N LEU A 651 61.82 -54.46 11.59
CA LEU A 651 61.13 -53.28 11.09
C LEU A 651 59.65 -53.43 11.37
N THR A 652 59.06 -52.44 12.05
CA THR A 652 57.68 -52.52 12.55
C THR A 652 56.66 -51.76 11.73
N ASP A 653 57.11 -50.87 10.86
CA ASP A 653 56.25 -49.86 10.24
C ASP A 653 56.52 -49.74 8.73
N LEU A 654 56.68 -50.87 8.05
CA LEU A 654 56.87 -50.89 6.60
C LEU A 654 55.53 -50.66 5.89
N THR A 655 55.49 -49.75 4.93
CA THR A 655 54.33 -49.55 4.04
C THR A 655 54.60 -50.01 2.61
N GLU A 656 55.88 -50.17 2.27
CA GLU A 656 56.34 -50.71 1.00
C GLU A 656 56.25 -52.25 0.99
N LEU A 657 56.23 -52.81 -0.22
CA LEU A 657 56.15 -54.26 -0.45
C LEU A 657 57.53 -54.90 -0.66
N GLU A 658 58.59 -54.12 -0.47
CA GLU A 658 59.97 -54.56 -0.50
C GLU A 658 60.81 -53.78 0.52
N PHE A 659 61.93 -54.37 0.93
CA PHE A 659 62.90 -53.74 1.82
C PHE A 659 64.31 -54.13 1.39
N THR A 660 65.18 -53.13 1.18
CA THR A 660 66.62 -53.32 0.93
C THR A 660 67.41 -52.98 2.18
N ALA A 661 68.31 -53.88 2.60
CA ALA A 661 69.16 -53.65 3.77
C ALA A 661 70.04 -52.40 3.60
N THR A 662 69.99 -51.51 4.59
CA THR A 662 70.69 -50.21 4.57
C THR A 662 72.13 -50.28 5.09
N GLU A 663 72.50 -51.40 5.70
CA GLU A 663 73.84 -51.71 6.19
C GLU A 663 74.26 -53.09 5.68
N ASP A 664 75.56 -53.31 5.60
CA ASP A 664 76.12 -54.59 5.19
C ASP A 664 75.86 -55.62 6.29
N LEU A 665 75.17 -56.70 5.95
CA LEU A 665 75.01 -57.87 6.79
C LEU A 665 76.25 -58.75 6.71
N THR A 666 76.39 -59.71 7.64
CA THR A 666 77.47 -60.69 7.59
C THR A 666 77.21 -61.74 6.51
N THR A 667 78.27 -62.34 5.97
CA THR A 667 78.12 -63.54 5.12
C THR A 667 77.60 -64.68 5.98
N GLY A 668 76.56 -65.37 5.52
CA GLY A 668 75.93 -66.44 6.29
C GLY A 668 74.47 -66.70 5.91
N SER A 669 73.84 -67.59 6.68
CA SER A 669 72.46 -68.04 6.52
C SER A 669 71.50 -67.18 7.34
N TYR A 670 70.39 -66.79 6.74
CA TYR A 670 69.37 -65.93 7.34
C TYR A 670 67.99 -66.55 7.26
N ARG A 671 67.12 -66.20 8.21
CA ARG A 671 65.71 -66.56 8.20
C ARG A 671 64.84 -65.33 8.40
N ALA A 672 63.87 -65.14 7.53
CA ALA A 672 62.98 -63.99 7.53
C ALA A 672 61.50 -64.38 7.67
N TRP A 673 60.73 -63.51 8.33
CA TRP A 673 59.28 -63.60 8.47
C TRP A 673 58.65 -62.24 8.22
N ILE A 674 57.46 -62.25 7.63
CA ILE A 674 56.67 -61.05 7.38
C ILE A 674 55.25 -61.25 7.92
N ARG A 675 54.66 -60.20 8.50
CA ARG A 675 53.21 -60.15 8.76
C ARG A 675 52.63 -58.80 8.36
N ALA A 676 51.34 -58.78 8.07
CA ALA A 676 50.61 -57.56 7.75
C ALA A 676 49.76 -57.08 8.93
N PHE A 677 49.48 -55.79 8.96
CA PHE A 677 48.58 -55.12 9.89
C PHE A 677 47.49 -54.39 9.12
N SER A 678 46.26 -54.44 9.62
CA SER A 678 45.16 -53.67 9.04
C SER A 678 45.23 -52.19 9.43
N ALA A 679 44.41 -51.35 8.80
CA ALA A 679 44.30 -49.93 9.17
C ALA A 679 43.87 -49.72 10.64
N GLY A 680 43.20 -50.70 11.26
CA GLY A 680 42.89 -50.72 12.68
C GLY A 680 44.02 -51.23 13.58
N ASN A 681 45.24 -51.35 13.05
CA ASN A 681 46.41 -51.93 13.71
C ASN A 681 46.21 -53.38 14.21
N ILE A 682 45.36 -54.14 13.53
CA ILE A 682 45.11 -55.56 13.84
C ILE A 682 46.18 -56.40 13.14
N ALA A 683 46.96 -57.14 13.92
CA ALA A 683 47.99 -58.02 13.39
C ALA A 683 47.40 -59.24 12.68
N GLY A 684 47.87 -59.51 11.46
CA GLY A 684 47.75 -60.81 10.82
C GLY A 684 48.77 -61.80 11.38
N GLU A 685 48.61 -63.06 10.99
CA GLU A 685 49.56 -64.13 11.33
C GLU A 685 50.93 -63.89 10.67
N TRP A 686 51.99 -64.36 11.33
CA TRP A 686 53.32 -64.41 10.72
C TRP A 686 53.36 -65.37 9.55
N SER A 687 54.15 -65.02 8.52
CA SER A 687 54.46 -65.89 7.41
C SER A 687 55.16 -67.17 7.88
N ALA A 688 55.31 -68.14 6.98
CA ALA A 688 56.30 -69.17 7.20
C ALA A 688 57.70 -68.53 7.11
N ALA A 689 58.69 -69.22 7.68
CA ALA A 689 60.08 -68.82 7.58
C ALA A 689 60.58 -68.88 6.12
N TYR A 690 61.16 -67.80 5.63
CA TYR A 690 61.90 -67.76 4.37
C TYR A 690 63.40 -67.80 4.65
N GLU A 691 64.14 -68.72 4.05
CA GLU A 691 65.59 -68.89 4.27
C GLU A 691 66.39 -68.40 3.06
N PHE A 692 67.49 -67.68 3.29
CA PHE A 692 68.39 -67.20 2.25
C PHE A 692 69.84 -67.11 2.77
N THR A 693 70.82 -67.02 1.86
CA THR A 693 72.24 -66.94 2.20
C THR A 693 72.90 -65.74 1.52
N LEU A 694 73.83 -65.08 2.22
CA LEU A 694 74.67 -64.00 1.68
C LEU A 694 76.12 -64.49 1.54
N ALA A 695 76.72 -64.26 0.37
CA ALA A 695 78.03 -64.77 -0.01
C ALA A 695 79.08 -63.67 -0.19
#